data_AF-A0A1A9ZNQ3-F1
#
_entry.id   AF-A0A1A9ZNQ3-F1
#
_cell.length_a   1.000
_cell.length_b   1.000
_cell.length_c   1.000
_cell.angle_alpha   90.00
_cell.angle_beta   90.00
_cell.angle_gamma   90.00
#
_symmetry.space_group_name_H-M   'P 1'
#
loop_
_entity.id
_entity.type
_entity.pdbx_description
1 polymer ?
#
loop_
_entity_poly.entity_id
_entity_poly.type
_entity_poly.pdbx_seq_one_letter_code
_entity_poly.pdbx_strand_id
1 'polypeptide(L)'
;MEGVKFKQRFIERGSYKDKGLAIFTSGGDFQGMNAAVRARVRMAIYLGCKYVFDHFKNLSFFHVFFIREGYQSKVDGGKNIEEANWSSVSSIIHRGRTVIGSARCSELRERSGRLKAANNLIENGITNLVIIGGDGSLTSANRFRQGWPSLLNELESTGNITPEQKEKNSCLHIVGMVNGSIDNDFCGTDMTIGTNSALHRIIEAIDAIVSTAYSHQRTFIMEVMGRHCGYLSVVNGIVSEADYVFLPESPPPQDWPDKLCEKLPQASINFLKTHYLAVVAGLCFCTRISSKKRLARTTLPKINSGKKLYKKKKFHLIGILTNCERNAGQRLNIIIIAEGAIDRDGTSITADMVKKVVCDKLKQDTRFTVSGHVQRGANSSAFDRVLCCRMGAEAVLALMEAKSDSVPVMVSLDGNQAVRVPLMECVERTKAVENAMNNRDWDLAVKLRGRSFERNLQTYKMLARLKRPERTNPDESRCLAVMHVGAPACGMNAAVRSFVRNCIYRGDKVYGIHDRVGGLIAGNFKEMVWFDVTGWVCQGGAFLDTKRTLPECKFRDIAVRLKEFKIEGLLIIGGFEAYHTCGQIAGQQCTYAEYCIPLAVTPSTISNNVPGTEFSLCCDTGLNEITEICDRIRKSAQGTKRRVFVIETMGGYCGYLATMAGLAGGADAAYIFEEKVSIKELQQDLYHMASKMDKGVQRGLILRNEKASDNYNTDFIHRLFSEEGKCLFSCRMNVLGRLMTSSLSKKERNN
;
A
#
# COMPACT_ATOMS: atom_id res chain seq x y z
N MET A 1 2.20 31.43 9.54
CA MET A 1 1.43 30.16 9.48
C MET A 1 0.16 30.38 10.26
N GLU A 2 -0.89 30.84 9.59
CA GLU A 2 -2.21 30.99 10.19
C GLU A 2 -2.73 29.62 10.61
N GLY A 3 -3.23 29.54 11.84
CA GLY A 3 -3.71 28.31 12.45
C GLY A 3 -4.89 27.74 11.68
N VAL A 4 -4.69 26.59 11.05
CA VAL A 4 -5.76 25.68 10.68
C VAL A 4 -6.39 25.22 11.99
N LYS A 5 -7.41 25.95 12.46
CA LYS A 5 -8.30 25.49 13.53
C LYS A 5 -8.95 24.20 13.03
N PHE A 6 -8.45 23.05 13.47
CA PHE A 6 -9.19 21.80 13.42
C PHE A 6 -10.50 22.03 14.20
N LYS A 7 -11.59 22.33 13.50
CA LYS A 7 -12.93 22.20 14.09
C LYS A 7 -13.12 20.71 14.33
N GLN A 8 -12.78 20.23 15.53
CA GLN A 8 -13.21 18.93 16.02
C GLN A 8 -14.74 18.89 15.90
N ARG A 9 -15.25 18.22 14.87
CA ARG A 9 -16.68 17.90 14.72
C ARG A 9 -17.00 16.78 15.71
N PHE A 10 -17.00 17.08 17.00
CA PHE A 10 -17.61 16.20 17.99
C PHE A 10 -19.13 16.32 17.82
N ILE A 11 -19.72 15.33 17.14
CA ILE A 11 -21.17 15.23 17.00
C ILE A 11 -21.71 14.59 18.28
N GLU A 12 -22.65 15.27 18.93
CA GLU A 12 -23.27 14.77 20.16
C GLU A 12 -24.11 13.51 19.91
N ARG A 13 -24.04 12.58 20.86
CA ARG A 13 -24.77 11.30 20.83
C ARG A 13 -26.28 11.55 20.77
N GLY A 14 -26.98 10.88 19.85
CA GLY A 14 -28.44 10.92 19.76
C GLY A 14 -29.02 12.06 18.91
N SER A 15 -28.22 12.70 18.06
CA SER A 15 -28.64 13.83 17.20
C SER A 15 -29.65 13.44 16.10
N TYR A 16 -29.74 12.15 15.75
CA TYR A 16 -30.56 11.67 14.63
C TYR A 16 -31.45 10.52 15.08
N LYS A 17 -32.66 10.84 15.56
CA LYS A 17 -33.70 9.86 15.91
C LYS A 17 -34.54 9.49 14.67
N ASP A 18 -35.06 8.27 14.64
CA ASP A 18 -36.09 7.76 13.71
C ASP A 18 -35.70 7.46 12.24
N LYS A 19 -34.42 7.26 11.91
CA LYS A 19 -33.98 6.82 10.57
C LYS A 19 -33.53 5.35 10.57
N GLY A 20 -34.01 4.55 9.62
CA GLY A 20 -33.52 3.19 9.35
C GLY A 20 -32.34 3.19 8.37
N LEU A 21 -31.29 2.42 8.68
CA LEU A 21 -30.08 2.29 7.86
C LEU A 21 -29.87 0.83 7.45
N ALA A 22 -29.68 0.55 6.17
CA ALA A 22 -29.26 -0.77 5.71
C ALA A 22 -27.88 -0.76 5.06
N ILE A 23 -27.12 -1.82 5.33
CA ILE A 23 -25.77 -2.02 4.84
C ILE A 23 -25.69 -3.34 4.09
N PHE A 24 -25.11 -3.32 2.89
CA PHE A 24 -24.89 -4.53 2.11
C PHE A 24 -23.62 -4.48 1.27
N THR A 25 -23.07 -5.66 0.97
CA THR A 25 -21.91 -5.84 0.10
C THR A 25 -22.33 -6.46 -1.22
N SER A 26 -21.81 -5.93 -2.33
CA SER A 26 -22.11 -6.40 -3.68
C SER A 26 -20.86 -6.34 -4.55
N GLY A 27 -20.75 -7.25 -5.53
CA GLY A 27 -19.59 -7.32 -6.43
C GLY A 27 -18.57 -8.37 -6.01
N GLY A 28 -17.33 -8.23 -6.50
CA GLY A 28 -16.22 -9.10 -6.09
C GLY A 28 -15.81 -8.83 -4.64
N ASP A 29 -15.43 -9.88 -3.92
CA ASP A 29 -14.92 -9.76 -2.56
C ASP A 29 -13.51 -9.16 -2.54
N PHE A 30 -13.23 -8.34 -1.53
CA PHE A 30 -11.91 -7.77 -1.28
C PHE A 30 -11.66 -7.68 0.22
N GLN A 31 -10.39 -7.59 0.60
CA GLN A 31 -9.96 -7.50 1.98
C GLN A 31 -10.28 -6.12 2.55
N GLY A 32 -10.95 -6.08 3.71
CA GLY A 32 -11.35 -4.83 4.37
C GLY A 32 -12.86 -4.58 4.40
N MET A 33 -13.65 -5.27 3.55
CA MET A 33 -15.12 -5.18 3.57
C MET A 33 -15.71 -5.29 4.99
N ASN A 34 -15.24 -6.26 5.77
CA ASN A 34 -15.69 -6.47 7.14
C ASN A 34 -15.32 -5.32 8.09
N ALA A 35 -14.16 -4.70 7.91
CA ALA A 35 -13.76 -3.53 8.70
C ALA A 35 -14.68 -2.34 8.40
N ALA A 36 -15.08 -2.18 7.13
CA ALA A 36 -16.01 -1.13 6.72
C ALA A 36 -17.44 -1.37 7.24
N VAL A 37 -17.94 -2.61 7.17
CA VAL A 37 -19.24 -3.00 7.77
C VAL A 37 -19.23 -2.70 9.28
N ARG A 38 -18.17 -3.13 9.99
CA ARG A 38 -18.02 -2.88 11.44
C ARG A 38 -18.08 -1.41 11.79
N ALA A 39 -17.32 -0.58 11.08
CA ALA A 39 -17.20 0.84 11.37
C ALA A 39 -18.56 1.53 11.28
N ARG A 40 -19.36 1.20 10.28
CA ARG A 40 -20.68 1.81 10.08
C ARG A 40 -21.71 1.37 11.07
N VAL A 41 -21.81 0.07 11.36
CA VAL A 41 -22.75 -0.41 12.36
C VAL A 41 -22.45 0.24 13.70
N ARG A 42 -21.17 0.30 14.10
CA ARG A 42 -20.77 0.97 15.35
C ARG A 42 -21.03 2.46 15.33
N MET A 43 -20.74 3.15 14.23
CA MET A 43 -20.97 4.60 14.11
C MET A 43 -22.46 4.94 14.08
N ALA A 44 -23.27 4.16 13.37
CA ALA A 44 -24.71 4.35 13.30
C ALA A 44 -25.37 4.12 14.67
N ILE A 45 -24.99 3.04 15.37
CA ILE A 45 -25.44 2.80 16.76
C ILE A 45 -24.96 3.95 17.66
N TYR A 46 -23.71 4.40 17.52
CA TYR A 46 -23.18 5.51 18.33
C TYR A 46 -23.97 6.82 18.14
N LEU A 47 -24.35 7.15 16.91
CA LEU A 47 -25.13 8.35 16.59
C LEU A 47 -26.60 8.22 17.00
N GLY A 48 -27.16 7.01 16.93
CA GLY A 48 -28.55 6.71 17.31
C GLY A 48 -28.76 6.52 18.82
N CYS A 49 -27.73 6.13 19.58
CA CYS A 49 -27.84 5.91 21.02
C CYS A 49 -27.75 7.22 21.81
N LYS A 50 -28.91 7.80 22.17
CA LYS A 50 -28.97 8.61 23.39
C LYS A 50 -29.07 7.65 24.58
N TYR A 51 -28.00 7.55 25.38
CA TYR A 51 -28.13 7.07 26.76
C TYR A 51 -28.97 8.11 27.50
N VAL A 52 -30.28 7.89 27.58
CA VAL A 52 -31.12 8.59 28.54
C VAL A 52 -31.19 7.71 29.77
N PHE A 53 -30.44 8.09 30.80
CA PHE A 53 -30.75 7.72 32.18
C PHE A 53 -32.08 8.38 32.53
N ASP A 54 -33.19 7.79 32.10
CA ASP A 54 -34.49 8.12 32.65
C ASP A 54 -35.37 6.89 32.57
N HIS A 55 -35.81 6.44 33.74
CA HIS A 55 -36.36 5.10 33.96
C HIS A 55 -37.75 4.89 33.33
N PHE A 56 -38.30 5.90 32.63
CA PHE A 56 -39.64 5.88 32.06
C PHE A 56 -39.70 6.82 30.84
N LYS A 57 -39.72 6.26 29.61
CA LYS A 57 -40.46 6.72 28.40
C LYS A 57 -39.76 6.25 27.11
N ASN A 58 -40.44 5.36 26.37
CA ASN A 58 -40.34 5.03 24.94
C ASN A 58 -38.96 5.22 24.27
N LEU A 59 -38.16 4.16 24.27
CA LEU A 59 -36.96 4.04 23.43
C LEU A 59 -37.36 3.91 21.95
N SER A 60 -37.23 4.99 21.17
CA SER A 60 -37.12 4.88 19.71
C SER A 60 -35.70 4.42 19.37
N PHE A 61 -35.56 3.20 18.86
CA PHE A 61 -34.27 2.63 18.46
C PHE A 61 -33.91 3.05 17.03
N PHE A 62 -32.65 3.42 16.81
CA PHE A 62 -32.10 3.56 15.47
C PHE A 62 -31.77 2.15 14.94
N HIS A 63 -32.57 1.64 14.00
CA HIS A 63 -32.41 0.27 13.50
C HIS A 63 -31.39 0.22 12.35
N VAL A 64 -30.35 -0.59 12.54
CA VAL A 64 -29.35 -0.88 11.51
C VAL A 64 -29.59 -2.29 11.00
N PHE A 65 -29.69 -2.47 9.69
CA PHE A 65 -29.97 -3.77 9.07
C PHE A 65 -28.80 -4.24 8.20
N PHE A 66 -28.49 -5.53 8.26
CA PHE A 66 -27.69 -6.23 7.28
C PHE A 66 -28.58 -6.78 6.18
N ILE A 67 -28.22 -6.55 4.93
CA ILE A 67 -28.77 -7.32 3.81
C ILE A 67 -27.70 -8.31 3.40
N ARG A 68 -27.98 -9.59 3.60
CA ARG A 68 -27.08 -10.68 3.21
C ARG A 68 -27.02 -10.83 1.69
N GLU A 69 -26.00 -11.48 1.13
CA GLU A 69 -25.86 -11.80 -0.30
C GLU A 69 -26.09 -10.63 -1.29
N GLY A 70 -25.89 -9.39 -0.84
CA GLY A 70 -25.96 -8.20 -1.68
C GLY A 70 -27.35 -7.92 -2.26
N TYR A 71 -27.42 -7.75 -3.58
CA TYR A 71 -28.66 -7.36 -4.26
C TYR A 71 -29.70 -8.48 -4.34
N GLN A 72 -29.27 -9.74 -4.33
CA GLN A 72 -30.16 -10.88 -4.46
C GLN A 72 -31.14 -10.93 -3.29
N SER A 73 -30.61 -10.90 -2.07
CA SER A 73 -31.45 -10.91 -0.87
C SER A 73 -32.27 -9.64 -0.65
N LYS A 74 -31.89 -8.52 -1.29
CA LYS A 74 -32.73 -7.33 -1.31
C LYS A 74 -34.06 -7.61 -2.03
N VAL A 75 -34.02 -8.44 -3.08
CA VAL A 75 -35.20 -8.90 -3.82
C VAL A 75 -35.92 -10.01 -3.05
N ASP A 76 -35.18 -10.99 -2.51
CA ASP A 76 -35.76 -12.15 -1.82
C ASP A 76 -36.48 -11.79 -0.51
N GLY A 77 -36.02 -10.75 0.20
CA GLY A 77 -36.65 -10.25 1.42
C GLY A 77 -36.60 -11.22 2.61
N GLY A 78 -37.41 -10.93 3.65
CA GLY A 78 -37.61 -11.81 4.81
C GLY A 78 -36.36 -12.01 5.67
N LYS A 79 -35.96 -13.27 5.90
CA LYS A 79 -34.86 -13.68 6.80
C LYS A 79 -33.48 -13.14 6.40
N ASN A 80 -33.34 -12.61 5.19
CA ASN A 80 -32.05 -12.11 4.70
C ASN A 80 -31.77 -10.65 5.11
N ILE A 81 -32.78 -9.95 5.66
CA ILE A 81 -32.64 -8.63 6.27
C ILE A 81 -32.62 -8.83 7.79
N GLU A 82 -31.43 -8.73 8.39
CA GLU A 82 -31.23 -8.98 9.83
C GLU A 82 -30.83 -7.71 10.56
N GLU A 83 -31.40 -7.46 11.75
CA GLU A 83 -30.99 -6.34 12.57
C GLU A 83 -29.58 -6.54 13.15
N ALA A 84 -28.74 -5.51 13.02
CA ALA A 84 -27.34 -5.50 13.40
C ALA A 84 -27.15 -4.91 14.79
N ASN A 85 -26.71 -5.75 15.74
CA ASN A 85 -26.36 -5.32 17.10
C ASN A 85 -24.85 -5.02 17.25
N TRP A 86 -24.44 -4.34 18.33
CA TRP A 86 -23.02 -4.07 18.61
C TRP A 86 -22.14 -5.34 18.64
N SER A 87 -22.70 -6.43 19.16
CA SER A 87 -22.03 -7.74 19.23
C SER A 87 -21.94 -8.44 17.86
N SER A 88 -22.88 -8.16 16.93
CA SER A 88 -22.92 -8.79 15.60
C SER A 88 -21.68 -8.48 14.75
N VAL A 89 -21.12 -7.28 14.90
CA VAL A 89 -19.90 -6.82 14.20
C VAL A 89 -18.62 -7.02 15.01
N SER A 90 -18.69 -7.76 16.11
CA SER A 90 -17.51 -8.09 16.88
C SER A 90 -16.79 -9.28 16.23
N SER A 91 -15.45 -9.24 16.18
CA SER A 91 -14.60 -10.30 15.57
C SER A 91 -14.51 -10.32 14.05
N ILE A 92 -15.03 -9.32 13.34
CA ILE A 92 -15.00 -9.32 11.87
C ILE A 92 -13.84 -8.53 11.26
N ILE A 93 -13.23 -7.58 12.00
CA ILE A 93 -12.25 -6.62 11.45
C ILE A 93 -11.02 -7.25 10.77
N HIS A 94 -10.58 -8.41 11.24
CA HIS A 94 -9.40 -9.12 10.74
C HIS A 94 -9.71 -10.15 9.67
N ARG A 95 -10.99 -10.51 9.51
CA ARG A 95 -11.42 -11.53 8.55
C ARG A 95 -11.39 -10.91 7.16
N GLY A 96 -10.77 -11.63 6.23
CA GLY A 96 -10.94 -11.38 4.80
C GLY A 96 -12.37 -11.60 4.34
N ARG A 97 -12.67 -11.21 3.09
CA ARG A 97 -13.98 -11.31 2.46
C ARG A 97 -15.08 -10.52 3.19
N THR A 98 -16.33 -10.86 2.93
CA THR A 98 -17.52 -10.32 3.58
C THR A 98 -18.22 -11.39 4.42
N VAL A 99 -18.56 -11.05 5.67
CA VAL A 99 -19.37 -11.92 6.55
C VAL A 99 -20.85 -11.94 6.14
N ILE A 100 -21.30 -10.90 5.43
CA ILE A 100 -22.69 -10.78 4.97
C ILE A 100 -22.89 -11.35 3.55
N GLY A 101 -21.84 -11.85 2.90
CA GLY A 101 -21.95 -12.44 1.56
C GLY A 101 -22.09 -11.40 0.43
N SER A 102 -21.90 -11.85 -0.80
CA SER A 102 -22.03 -10.98 -1.99
C SER A 102 -22.44 -11.84 -3.18
N ALA A 103 -23.67 -11.65 -3.66
CA ALA A 103 -24.16 -12.30 -4.86
C ALA A 103 -24.37 -11.30 -6.01
N ARG A 104 -24.17 -11.79 -7.23
CA ARG A 104 -24.60 -11.10 -8.46
C ARG A 104 -26.09 -11.39 -8.65
N CYS A 105 -26.87 -10.35 -8.92
CA CYS A 105 -28.31 -10.46 -9.13
C CYS A 105 -28.65 -9.93 -10.53
N SER A 106 -29.21 -10.78 -11.40
CA SER A 106 -29.73 -10.38 -12.72
C SER A 106 -31.12 -9.75 -12.62
N GLU A 107 -31.95 -10.21 -11.68
CA GLU A 107 -33.34 -9.77 -11.50
C GLU A 107 -33.46 -8.28 -11.15
N LEU A 108 -32.45 -7.71 -10.49
CA LEU A 108 -32.42 -6.28 -10.17
C LEU A 108 -32.22 -5.38 -11.41
N ARG A 109 -31.84 -5.95 -12.56
CA ARG A 109 -31.82 -5.21 -13.84
C ARG A 109 -33.24 -4.93 -14.32
N GLU A 110 -34.15 -5.85 -14.06
CA GLU A 110 -35.56 -5.73 -14.40
C GLU A 110 -36.30 -4.77 -13.45
N ARG A 111 -37.43 -4.25 -13.89
CA ARG A 111 -38.24 -3.33 -13.09
C ARG A 111 -39.01 -4.05 -11.99
N SER A 112 -39.46 -5.27 -12.27
CA SER A 112 -40.13 -6.20 -11.33
C SER A 112 -39.27 -6.48 -10.09
N GLY A 113 -37.99 -6.82 -10.27
CA GLY A 113 -37.05 -7.07 -9.17
C GLY A 113 -36.78 -5.81 -8.34
N ARG A 114 -36.72 -4.63 -8.98
CA ARG A 114 -36.57 -3.35 -8.27
C ARG A 114 -37.79 -3.00 -7.43
N LEU A 115 -38.99 -3.33 -7.89
CA LEU A 115 -40.23 -3.09 -7.17
C LEU A 115 -40.33 -3.97 -5.92
N LYS A 116 -40.02 -5.26 -6.03
CA LYS A 116 -39.91 -6.17 -4.86
C LYS A 116 -38.89 -5.66 -3.84
N ALA A 117 -37.71 -5.25 -4.32
CA ALA A 117 -36.66 -4.70 -3.47
C ALA A 117 -37.06 -3.39 -2.78
N ALA A 118 -37.89 -2.55 -3.42
CA ALA A 118 -38.41 -1.34 -2.80
C ALA A 118 -39.45 -1.66 -1.71
N ASN A 119 -40.35 -2.61 -1.96
CA ASN A 119 -41.34 -3.06 -0.98
C ASN A 119 -40.67 -3.56 0.31
N ASN A 120 -39.68 -4.45 0.19
CA ASN A 120 -38.96 -5.01 1.33
C ASN A 120 -38.23 -3.93 2.17
N LEU A 121 -37.75 -2.86 1.55
CA LEU A 121 -37.11 -1.76 2.28
C LEU A 121 -38.13 -0.93 3.06
N ILE A 122 -39.31 -0.70 2.46
CA ILE A 122 -40.36 0.14 3.05
C ILE A 122 -41.04 -0.60 4.21
N GLU A 123 -41.27 -1.90 4.08
CA GLU A 123 -41.76 -2.75 5.18
C GLU A 123 -40.87 -2.65 6.44
N ASN A 124 -39.56 -2.49 6.27
CA ASN A 124 -38.59 -2.35 7.35
C ASN A 124 -38.26 -0.88 7.72
N GLY A 125 -38.91 0.11 7.08
CA GLY A 125 -38.67 1.53 7.34
C GLY A 125 -37.26 2.03 6.98
N ILE A 126 -36.60 1.39 6.00
CA ILE A 126 -35.23 1.71 5.60
C ILE A 126 -35.22 2.82 4.55
N THR A 127 -34.72 4.00 4.92
CA THR A 127 -34.58 5.17 4.03
C THR A 127 -33.13 5.49 3.64
N ASN A 128 -32.16 4.89 4.34
CA ASN A 128 -30.73 5.13 4.12
C ASN A 128 -30.04 3.83 3.72
N LEU A 129 -29.37 3.85 2.58
CA LEU A 129 -28.62 2.72 2.06
C LEU A 129 -27.13 3.03 2.00
N VAL A 130 -26.32 2.17 2.62
CA VAL A 130 -24.87 2.14 2.41
C VAL A 130 -24.50 0.93 1.58
N ILE A 131 -23.78 1.20 0.50
CA ILE A 131 -23.39 0.18 -0.47
C ILE A 131 -21.88 0.03 -0.44
N ILE A 132 -21.42 -1.22 -0.29
CA ILE A 132 -20.02 -1.59 -0.50
C ILE A 132 -19.92 -2.40 -1.77
N GLY A 133 -19.20 -1.90 -2.77
CA GLY A 133 -18.97 -2.67 -3.98
C GLY A 133 -18.09 -1.94 -4.98
N GLY A 134 -17.94 -2.53 -6.15
CA GLY A 134 -17.27 -1.91 -7.29
C GLY A 134 -18.21 -1.06 -8.15
N ASP A 135 -17.70 -0.58 -9.28
CA ASP A 135 -18.41 0.30 -10.24
C ASP A 135 -19.83 -0.20 -10.58
N GLY A 136 -19.95 -1.44 -11.05
CA GLY A 136 -21.25 -1.99 -11.48
C GLY A 136 -22.33 -1.95 -10.39
N SER A 137 -21.94 -2.12 -9.12
CA SER A 137 -22.86 -2.09 -7.99
C SER A 137 -23.32 -0.66 -7.69
N LEU A 138 -22.45 0.33 -7.80
CA LEU A 138 -22.78 1.75 -7.57
C LEU A 138 -23.57 2.35 -8.74
N THR A 139 -23.23 2.00 -9.98
CA THR A 139 -24.02 2.38 -11.16
C THR A 139 -25.46 1.86 -11.04
N SER A 140 -25.64 0.62 -10.57
CA SER A 140 -26.96 0.03 -10.34
C SER A 140 -27.71 0.74 -9.20
N ALA A 141 -27.00 1.15 -8.15
CA ALA A 141 -27.58 1.91 -7.05
C ALA A 141 -28.09 3.29 -7.48
N ASN A 142 -27.33 3.98 -8.32
CA ASN A 142 -27.75 5.29 -8.83
C ASN A 142 -29.01 5.16 -9.69
N ARG A 143 -29.07 4.15 -10.57
CA ARG A 143 -30.29 3.83 -11.34
C ARG A 143 -31.48 3.50 -10.43
N PHE A 144 -31.24 2.79 -9.33
CA PHE A 144 -32.28 2.48 -8.35
C PHE A 144 -32.85 3.74 -7.69
N ARG A 145 -31.99 4.70 -7.32
CA ARG A 145 -32.43 5.99 -6.77
C ARG A 145 -33.21 6.83 -7.77
N GLN A 146 -32.72 6.93 -9.02
CA GLN A 146 -33.43 7.67 -10.07
C GLN A 146 -34.83 7.09 -10.34
N GLY A 147 -34.96 5.77 -10.25
CA GLY A 147 -36.25 5.08 -10.39
C GLY A 147 -37.15 5.14 -9.15
N TRP A 148 -36.67 5.60 -8.00
CA TRP A 148 -37.38 5.51 -6.71
C TRP A 148 -38.75 6.20 -6.70
N PRO A 149 -38.91 7.45 -7.18
CA PRO A 149 -40.22 8.12 -7.16
C PRO A 149 -41.26 7.38 -8.02
N SER A 150 -40.83 6.83 -9.15
CA SER A 150 -41.72 6.06 -10.03
C SER A 150 -42.14 4.73 -9.41
N LEU A 151 -41.26 4.08 -8.65
CA LEU A 151 -41.56 2.83 -7.95
C LEU A 151 -42.55 3.05 -6.80
N LEU A 152 -42.42 4.17 -6.07
CA LEU A 152 -43.35 4.52 -4.99
C LEU A 152 -44.79 4.71 -5.51
N ASN A 153 -44.96 5.39 -6.65
CA ASN A 153 -46.28 5.59 -7.25
C ASN A 153 -46.90 4.24 -7.70
N GLU A 154 -46.08 3.32 -8.20
CA GLU A 154 -46.52 1.99 -8.64
C GLU A 154 -46.94 1.11 -7.44
N LEU A 155 -46.20 1.19 -6.33
CA LEU A 155 -46.50 0.48 -5.08
C LEU A 155 -47.76 1.01 -4.37
N GLU A 156 -48.02 2.31 -4.49
CA GLU A 156 -49.28 2.91 -4.01
C GLU A 156 -50.46 2.45 -4.86
N SER A 157 -50.32 2.43 -6.19
CA SER A 157 -51.38 1.99 -7.10
C SER A 157 -51.75 0.51 -6.95
N THR A 158 -50.81 -0.31 -6.48
CA THR A 158 -51.00 -1.74 -6.21
C THR A 158 -51.51 -2.04 -4.80
N GLY A 159 -51.63 -1.02 -3.93
CA GLY A 159 -52.19 -1.15 -2.58
C GLY A 159 -51.23 -1.71 -1.53
N ASN A 160 -49.93 -1.84 -1.83
CA ASN A 160 -48.96 -2.44 -0.92
C ASN A 160 -48.48 -1.48 0.20
N ILE A 161 -48.70 -0.17 0.07
CA ILE A 161 -48.11 0.87 0.95
C ILE A 161 -49.15 1.91 1.35
N THR A 162 -49.10 2.41 2.60
CA THR A 162 -49.98 3.50 3.07
C THR A 162 -49.44 4.89 2.66
N PRO A 163 -50.32 5.90 2.51
CA PRO A 163 -49.89 7.27 2.17
C PRO A 163 -48.94 7.88 3.21
N GLU A 164 -49.06 7.51 4.48
CA GLU A 164 -48.11 7.92 5.55
C GLU A 164 -46.71 7.32 5.37
N GLN A 165 -46.61 6.06 4.93
CA GLN A 165 -45.33 5.43 4.60
C GLN A 165 -44.69 6.04 3.36
N LYS A 166 -45.49 6.56 2.43
CA LYS A 166 -45.01 7.26 1.23
C LYS A 166 -44.37 8.60 1.58
N GLU A 167 -44.98 9.40 2.47
CA GLU A 167 -44.38 10.66 2.91
C GLU A 167 -43.07 10.44 3.67
N LYS A 168 -43.04 9.46 4.58
CA LYS A 168 -41.86 9.14 5.40
C LYS A 168 -40.68 8.59 4.57
N ASN A 169 -40.95 7.94 3.44
CA ASN A 169 -39.94 7.32 2.57
C ASN A 169 -39.76 8.04 1.22
N SER A 170 -40.21 9.29 1.14
CA SER A 170 -40.18 10.12 -0.08
C SER A 170 -38.78 10.28 -0.68
N CYS A 171 -37.73 10.25 0.14
CA CYS A 171 -36.34 10.38 -0.29
C CYS A 171 -35.48 9.18 0.15
N LEU A 172 -34.83 8.54 -0.84
CA LEU A 172 -33.84 7.50 -0.61
C LEU A 172 -32.42 8.08 -0.60
N HIS A 173 -31.80 8.11 0.57
CA HIS A 173 -30.40 8.54 0.70
C HIS A 173 -29.49 7.35 0.41
N ILE A 174 -28.60 7.52 -0.58
CA ILE A 174 -27.60 6.51 -0.93
C ILE A 174 -26.23 7.13 -0.72
N VAL A 175 -25.39 6.44 0.07
CA VAL A 175 -23.96 6.70 0.11
C VAL A 175 -23.25 5.46 -0.37
N GLY A 176 -22.48 5.64 -1.45
CA GLY A 176 -21.47 4.68 -1.87
C GLY A 176 -20.22 4.89 -1.03
N MET A 177 -19.64 3.82 -0.50
CA MET A 177 -18.25 3.90 -0.05
C MET A 177 -17.30 3.55 -1.17
N VAL A 178 -16.07 4.07 -1.05
CA VAL A 178 -14.92 3.80 -1.93
C VAL A 178 -15.01 2.41 -2.51
N ASN A 179 -14.84 2.38 -3.82
CA ASN A 179 -14.82 1.17 -4.61
C ASN A 179 -13.97 0.14 -3.91
N GLY A 180 -14.67 -0.87 -3.47
CA GLY A 180 -14.10 -2.04 -2.91
C GLY A 180 -13.52 -2.88 -4.01
N SER A 181 -12.26 -2.64 -4.33
CA SER A 181 -11.59 -3.19 -5.49
C SER A 181 -10.12 -3.32 -5.18
N ILE A 182 -9.56 -4.46 -5.55
CA ILE A 182 -8.11 -4.66 -5.49
C ILE A 182 -7.40 -3.87 -6.60
N ASP A 183 -8.12 -3.56 -7.68
CA ASP A 183 -7.54 -3.09 -8.95
C ASP A 183 -7.19 -1.58 -8.95
N ASN A 184 -7.66 -0.80 -7.97
CA ASN A 184 -7.56 0.67 -7.96
C ASN A 184 -8.06 1.31 -9.27
N ASP A 185 -9.20 0.82 -9.73
CA ASP A 185 -9.79 1.13 -11.03
C ASP A 185 -10.66 2.39 -11.03
N PHE A 186 -10.96 2.96 -9.87
CA PHE A 186 -11.92 4.04 -9.74
C PHE A 186 -11.28 5.42 -9.75
N CYS A 187 -11.74 6.28 -10.67
CA CYS A 187 -11.27 7.66 -10.75
C CYS A 187 -11.89 8.51 -9.64
N GLY A 188 -11.11 9.40 -9.02
CA GLY A 188 -11.56 10.28 -7.93
C GLY A 188 -11.29 9.77 -6.52
N THR A 189 -10.50 8.69 -6.39
CA THR A 189 -9.88 8.27 -5.13
C THR A 189 -8.41 7.98 -5.37
N ASP A 190 -7.55 8.35 -4.43
CA ASP A 190 -6.12 8.04 -4.54
C ASP A 190 -5.87 6.53 -4.40
N MET A 191 -6.61 5.88 -3.48
CA MET A 191 -6.50 4.46 -3.18
C MET A 191 -7.88 3.85 -2.94
N THR A 192 -8.12 2.68 -3.53
CA THR A 192 -9.27 1.82 -3.21
C THR A 192 -8.98 0.88 -2.06
N ILE A 193 -10.02 0.51 -1.33
CA ILE A 193 -9.90 -0.47 -0.24
C ILE A 193 -9.64 -1.86 -0.82
N GLY A 194 -8.59 -2.51 -0.32
CA GLY A 194 -8.18 -3.86 -0.71
C GLY A 194 -6.97 -3.88 -1.63
N THR A 195 -6.62 -2.77 -2.27
CA THR A 195 -5.44 -2.67 -3.12
C THR A 195 -4.16 -2.94 -2.34
N ASN A 196 -3.97 -2.33 -1.16
CA ASN A 196 -2.76 -2.57 -0.38
C ASN A 196 -2.65 -4.03 0.08
N SER A 197 -3.76 -4.63 0.51
CA SER A 197 -3.82 -6.06 0.87
C SER A 197 -3.47 -6.97 -0.31
N ALA A 198 -3.99 -6.68 -1.51
CA ALA A 198 -3.69 -7.45 -2.72
C ALA A 198 -2.22 -7.32 -3.12
N LEU A 199 -1.66 -6.11 -3.06
CA LEU A 199 -0.24 -5.87 -3.27
C LEU A 199 0.63 -6.69 -2.30
N HIS A 200 0.28 -6.75 -1.01
CA HIS A 200 0.99 -7.61 -0.04
C HIS A 200 0.99 -9.08 -0.47
N ARG A 201 -0.11 -9.61 -1.01
CA ARG A 201 -0.18 -11.00 -1.49
C ARG A 201 0.74 -11.23 -2.68
N ILE A 202 0.78 -10.29 -3.62
CA ILE A 202 1.62 -10.38 -4.81
C ILE A 202 3.10 -10.33 -4.40
N ILE A 203 3.46 -9.42 -3.51
CA ILE A 203 4.82 -9.28 -2.98
C ILE A 203 5.25 -10.56 -2.25
N GLU A 204 4.40 -11.14 -1.40
CA GLU A 204 4.72 -12.41 -0.71
C GLU A 204 4.96 -13.56 -1.69
N ALA A 205 4.13 -13.65 -2.75
CA ALA A 205 4.31 -14.64 -3.79
C ALA A 205 5.63 -14.42 -4.56
N ILE A 206 5.94 -13.17 -4.92
CA ILE A 206 7.18 -12.84 -5.63
C ILE A 206 8.40 -13.10 -4.75
N ASP A 207 8.40 -12.66 -3.49
CA ASP A 207 9.52 -12.89 -2.56
C ASP A 207 9.76 -14.40 -2.33
N ALA A 208 8.69 -15.21 -2.29
CA ALA A 208 8.80 -16.67 -2.24
C ALA A 208 9.44 -17.23 -3.52
N ILE A 209 9.03 -16.74 -4.69
CA ILE A 209 9.58 -17.14 -6.00
C ILE A 209 11.04 -16.74 -6.14
N VAL A 210 11.44 -15.54 -5.69
CA VAL A 210 12.81 -14.99 -5.79
C VAL A 210 13.85 -15.96 -5.25
N SER A 211 13.58 -16.61 -4.12
CA SER A 211 14.49 -17.60 -3.52
C SER A 211 14.78 -18.79 -4.47
N THR A 212 13.74 -19.29 -5.14
CA THR A 212 13.84 -20.38 -6.10
C THR A 212 14.45 -19.93 -7.44
N ALA A 213 14.12 -18.71 -7.86
CA ALA A 213 14.63 -18.09 -9.09
C ALA A 213 16.14 -17.88 -9.01
N TYR A 214 16.62 -17.39 -7.87
CA TYR A 214 18.05 -17.18 -7.61
C TYR A 214 18.84 -18.50 -7.65
N SER A 215 18.25 -19.59 -7.18
CA SER A 215 18.89 -20.91 -7.12
C SER A 215 19.08 -21.54 -8.51
N HIS A 216 18.10 -21.40 -9.39
CA HIS A 216 18.11 -22.02 -10.73
C HIS A 216 18.42 -21.08 -11.88
N GLN A 217 18.71 -19.81 -11.59
CA GLN A 217 18.95 -18.76 -12.59
C GLN A 217 17.83 -18.65 -13.64
N ARG A 218 16.58 -18.59 -13.15
CA ARG A 218 15.38 -18.62 -14.00
C ARG A 218 14.83 -17.23 -14.25
N THR A 219 14.17 -17.10 -15.40
CA THR A 219 13.29 -15.97 -15.69
C THR A 219 11.88 -16.33 -15.24
N PHE A 220 11.28 -15.50 -14.39
CA PHE A 220 9.91 -15.69 -13.90
C PHE A 220 8.98 -14.63 -14.46
N ILE A 221 7.83 -15.09 -14.94
CA ILE A 221 6.74 -14.25 -15.42
C ILE A 221 5.59 -14.37 -14.40
N MET A 222 5.16 -13.25 -13.84
CA MET A 222 4.07 -13.19 -12.86
C MET A 222 2.86 -12.49 -13.45
N GLU A 223 1.76 -13.22 -13.59
CA GLU A 223 0.48 -12.65 -14.02
C GLU A 223 -0.33 -12.19 -12.80
N VAL A 224 -0.70 -10.90 -12.81
CA VAL A 224 -1.41 -10.21 -11.72
C VAL A 224 -2.77 -9.71 -12.16
N MET A 225 -3.71 -9.64 -11.22
CA MET A 225 -5.05 -9.12 -11.49
C MET A 225 -4.98 -7.64 -11.85
N GLY A 226 -5.97 -7.20 -12.62
CA GLY A 226 -6.04 -5.81 -13.07
C GLY A 226 -6.79 -5.68 -14.38
N ARG A 227 -7.99 -6.28 -14.46
CA ARG A 227 -8.81 -6.46 -15.68
C ARG A 227 -8.55 -5.44 -16.79
N HIS A 228 -8.75 -4.15 -16.49
CA HIS A 228 -8.44 -3.03 -17.38
C HIS A 228 -7.62 -1.95 -16.66
N CYS A 229 -6.96 -2.31 -15.54
CA CYS A 229 -6.19 -1.40 -14.71
C CYS A 229 -4.80 -1.98 -14.41
N GLY A 230 -3.75 -1.27 -14.81
CA GLY A 230 -2.36 -1.64 -14.60
C GLY A 230 -1.79 -1.23 -13.24
N TYR A 231 -2.56 -0.63 -12.34
CA TYR A 231 -2.06 -0.08 -11.06
C TYR A 231 -1.30 -1.11 -10.24
N LEU A 232 -1.89 -2.29 -10.01
CA LEU A 232 -1.24 -3.39 -9.29
C LEU A 232 0.09 -3.80 -9.96
N SER A 233 0.12 -3.84 -11.30
CA SER A 233 1.31 -4.24 -12.05
C SER A 233 2.45 -3.21 -11.94
N VAL A 234 2.15 -1.90 -12.06
CA VAL A 234 3.16 -0.84 -11.95
C VAL A 234 3.79 -0.83 -10.56
N VAL A 235 2.95 -0.85 -9.52
CA VAL A 235 3.44 -0.78 -8.14
C VAL A 235 4.28 -2.01 -7.83
N ASN A 236 3.80 -3.22 -8.13
CA ASN A 236 4.62 -4.43 -7.96
C ASN A 236 5.90 -4.39 -8.80
N GLY A 237 5.88 -3.75 -9.97
CA GLY A 237 7.07 -3.59 -10.81
C GLY A 237 8.18 -2.78 -10.14
N ILE A 238 7.82 -1.69 -9.45
CA ILE A 238 8.78 -0.87 -8.68
C ILE A 238 9.32 -1.69 -7.50
N VAL A 239 8.41 -2.37 -6.82
CA VAL A 239 8.62 -3.03 -5.54
C VAL A 239 9.43 -4.32 -5.64
N SER A 240 9.17 -5.12 -6.67
CA SER A 240 9.85 -6.39 -6.91
C SER A 240 11.07 -6.24 -7.83
N GLU A 241 11.43 -4.99 -8.15
CA GLU A 241 12.50 -4.69 -9.12
C GLU A 241 12.29 -5.38 -10.47
N ALA A 242 11.05 -5.42 -10.98
CA ALA A 242 10.75 -6.12 -12.21
C ALA A 242 11.47 -5.50 -13.42
N ASP A 243 12.15 -6.33 -14.20
CA ASP A 243 12.90 -5.91 -15.39
C ASP A 243 11.96 -5.39 -16.49
N TYR A 244 10.73 -5.91 -16.54
CA TYR A 244 9.70 -5.46 -17.45
C TYR A 244 8.29 -5.62 -16.86
N VAL A 245 7.42 -4.66 -17.15
CA VAL A 245 6.01 -4.66 -16.76
C VAL A 245 5.15 -4.41 -18.00
N PHE A 246 4.11 -5.22 -18.19
CA PHE A 246 3.11 -5.06 -19.23
C PHE A 246 1.81 -4.50 -18.65
N LEU A 247 1.31 -3.41 -19.25
CA LEU A 247 0.20 -2.62 -18.75
C LEU A 247 -0.79 -2.29 -19.87
N PRO A 248 -2.11 -2.25 -19.59
CA PRO A 248 -3.08 -1.77 -20.56
C PRO A 248 -2.95 -0.27 -20.86
N GLU A 249 -2.64 0.56 -19.87
CA GLU A 249 -2.61 2.03 -20.04
C GLU A 249 -1.36 2.55 -20.77
N SER A 250 -0.30 1.75 -20.81
CA SER A 250 0.96 2.11 -21.49
C SER A 250 1.45 0.90 -22.27
N PRO A 251 0.76 0.52 -23.35
CA PRO A 251 1.08 -0.67 -24.12
C PRO A 251 2.47 -0.55 -24.76
N PRO A 252 3.24 -1.65 -24.80
CA PRO A 252 4.52 -1.64 -25.46
C PRO A 252 4.30 -1.55 -26.99
N PRO A 253 5.29 -1.09 -27.77
CA PRO A 253 5.20 -1.07 -29.24
C PRO A 253 5.32 -2.49 -29.83
N GLN A 254 4.90 -2.71 -31.09
CA GLN A 254 4.97 -4.02 -31.77
C GLN A 254 6.34 -4.72 -31.69
N ASP A 255 7.45 -3.97 -31.70
CA ASP A 255 8.81 -4.50 -31.52
C ASP A 255 9.14 -4.88 -30.06
N TRP A 256 8.14 -5.05 -29.20
CA TRP A 256 8.34 -5.42 -27.80
C TRP A 256 9.09 -6.75 -27.63
N PRO A 257 8.94 -7.78 -28.49
CA PRO A 257 9.71 -9.02 -28.34
C PRO A 257 11.22 -8.76 -28.48
N ASP A 258 11.62 -7.93 -29.44
CA ASP A 258 13.03 -7.60 -29.65
C ASP A 258 13.54 -6.65 -28.57
N LYS A 259 12.75 -5.65 -28.15
CA LYS A 259 13.11 -4.76 -27.04
C LYS A 259 13.22 -5.49 -25.70
N LEU A 260 12.38 -6.48 -25.45
CA LEU A 260 12.48 -7.35 -24.27
C LEU A 260 13.78 -8.15 -24.33
N CYS A 261 14.08 -8.74 -25.49
CA CYS A 261 15.32 -9.48 -25.72
C CYS A 261 16.58 -8.60 -25.73
N GLU A 262 16.49 -7.30 -26.00
CA GLU A 262 17.61 -6.37 -25.81
C GLU A 262 17.78 -6.02 -24.33
N LYS A 263 16.69 -5.82 -23.59
CA LYS A 263 16.73 -5.39 -22.19
C LYS A 263 17.23 -6.47 -21.23
N LEU A 264 16.75 -7.70 -21.37
CA LEU A 264 17.08 -8.80 -20.44
C LEU A 264 18.61 -9.10 -20.39
N PRO A 265 19.34 -9.13 -21.53
CA PRO A 265 20.80 -9.25 -21.54
C PRO A 265 21.52 -7.96 -21.14
N GLN A 266 20.98 -6.80 -21.53
CA GLN A 266 21.69 -5.53 -21.40
C GLN A 266 21.84 -5.10 -19.94
N ALA A 267 20.93 -5.52 -19.05
CA ALA A 267 21.11 -5.44 -17.61
C ALA A 267 22.46 -6.01 -17.15
N SER A 268 22.95 -7.07 -17.79
CA SER A 268 24.19 -7.78 -17.42
C SER A 268 25.42 -7.39 -18.25
N ILE A 269 25.26 -6.84 -19.46
CA ILE A 269 26.37 -6.64 -20.43
C ILE A 269 27.30 -5.44 -20.09
N ASN A 270 26.84 -4.41 -19.38
CA ASN A 270 27.68 -3.22 -19.10
C ASN A 270 28.86 -3.49 -18.15
N PHE A 271 28.87 -4.61 -17.41
CA PHE A 271 29.99 -5.01 -16.55
C PHE A 271 31.24 -5.41 -17.34
N LEU A 272 31.07 -6.01 -18.52
CA LEU A 272 32.19 -6.38 -19.38
C LEU A 272 32.94 -5.15 -19.89
N LYS A 273 32.29 -4.01 -20.18
CA LYS A 273 33.03 -2.83 -20.66
C LYS A 273 34.01 -2.27 -19.63
N THR A 274 33.67 -2.30 -18.34
CA THR A 274 34.54 -1.76 -17.28
C THR A 274 35.64 -2.74 -16.87
N HIS A 275 35.36 -4.05 -16.82
CA HIS A 275 36.35 -5.06 -16.42
C HIS A 275 37.20 -5.59 -17.59
N TYR A 276 36.66 -5.65 -18.81
CA TYR A 276 37.43 -6.10 -19.98
C TYR A 276 38.49 -5.06 -20.38
N LEU A 277 38.28 -3.76 -20.10
CA LEU A 277 39.33 -2.76 -20.27
C LEU A 277 40.50 -2.96 -19.29
N ALA A 278 40.23 -3.37 -18.05
CA ALA A 278 41.27 -3.67 -17.05
C ALA A 278 42.02 -4.97 -17.35
N VAL A 279 41.31 -6.02 -17.79
CA VAL A 279 41.92 -7.31 -18.14
C VAL A 279 42.68 -7.25 -19.47
N VAL A 280 42.20 -6.51 -20.48
CA VAL A 280 42.93 -6.29 -21.74
C VAL A 280 44.12 -5.35 -21.55
N ALA A 281 44.04 -4.36 -20.67
CA ALA A 281 45.20 -3.55 -20.29
C ALA A 281 46.27 -4.37 -19.55
N GLY A 282 45.87 -5.31 -18.67
CA GLY A 282 46.79 -6.23 -18.01
C GLY A 282 47.46 -7.24 -18.97
N LEU A 283 46.72 -7.73 -19.97
CA LEU A 283 47.26 -8.65 -20.98
C LEU A 283 48.17 -7.96 -22.03
N CYS A 284 47.95 -6.67 -22.33
CA CYS A 284 48.85 -5.90 -23.18
C CYS A 284 50.19 -5.54 -22.49
N PHE A 285 50.23 -5.45 -21.16
CA PHE A 285 51.49 -5.23 -20.43
C PHE A 285 52.33 -6.52 -20.31
N CYS A 286 51.69 -7.69 -20.16
CA CYS A 286 52.40 -8.97 -20.07
C CYS A 286 53.01 -9.45 -21.41
N THR A 287 52.51 -8.99 -22.55
CA THR A 287 52.99 -9.45 -23.88
C THR A 287 54.17 -8.67 -24.44
N ARG A 288 54.61 -7.58 -23.79
CA ARG A 288 55.81 -6.81 -24.21
C ARG A 288 57.15 -7.32 -23.64
N ILE A 289 57.14 -8.34 -22.78
CA ILE A 289 58.36 -8.85 -22.13
C ILE A 289 58.84 -10.21 -22.69
N SER A 290 58.06 -10.91 -23.52
CA SER A 290 58.48 -12.22 -24.03
C SER A 290 58.16 -12.42 -25.52
N SER A 291 59.06 -11.96 -26.40
CA SER A 291 59.34 -12.59 -27.71
C SER A 291 60.35 -11.78 -28.55
N LYS A 292 61.62 -11.76 -28.13
CA LYS A 292 62.72 -11.80 -29.10
C LYS A 292 62.81 -13.23 -29.64
N LYS A 293 62.29 -13.50 -30.86
CA LYS A 293 62.90 -14.36 -31.91
C LYS A 293 61.90 -14.85 -32.97
N ARG A 294 62.35 -14.64 -34.22
CA ARG A 294 62.16 -15.42 -35.47
C ARG A 294 60.87 -15.30 -36.29
N LEU A 295 61.09 -14.79 -37.51
CA LEU A 295 60.31 -14.90 -38.74
C LEU A 295 59.99 -16.36 -39.12
N ALA A 296 58.81 -16.56 -39.74
CA ALA A 296 58.67 -17.26 -41.02
C ALA A 296 57.33 -16.92 -41.70
N ARG A 297 57.38 -16.72 -43.02
CA ARG A 297 56.28 -16.41 -43.96
C ARG A 297 55.45 -17.67 -44.26
N THR A 298 54.11 -17.53 -44.34
CA THR A 298 53.27 -18.34 -45.25
C THR A 298 51.89 -17.67 -45.51
N THR A 299 51.72 -17.21 -46.75
CA THR A 299 50.51 -17.13 -47.60
C THR A 299 49.10 -17.08 -46.98
N LEU A 300 48.41 -15.95 -47.20
CA LEU A 300 46.95 -15.74 -47.05
C LEU A 300 46.17 -16.23 -48.29
N PRO A 301 45.07 -17.01 -48.14
CA PRO A 301 44.04 -17.09 -49.17
C PRO A 301 42.91 -16.07 -48.90
N LYS A 302 42.53 -15.32 -49.94
CA LYS A 302 41.39 -14.39 -49.96
C LYS A 302 40.07 -15.16 -49.80
N ILE A 303 39.28 -14.84 -48.77
CA ILE A 303 37.90 -15.31 -48.62
C ILE A 303 36.93 -14.15 -48.88
N ASN A 304 36.38 -14.12 -50.10
CA ASN A 304 35.19 -13.35 -50.45
C ASN A 304 33.93 -14.13 -50.05
N SER A 305 33.25 -13.73 -48.96
CA SER A 305 31.81 -14.01 -48.72
C SER A 305 31.30 -13.29 -47.45
N GLY A 306 31.32 -11.96 -47.47
CA GLY A 306 31.06 -11.09 -46.31
C GLY A 306 29.61 -10.97 -45.80
N LYS A 307 28.61 -11.68 -46.35
CA LYS A 307 27.19 -11.45 -45.96
C LYS A 307 26.49 -12.62 -45.24
N LYS A 308 26.97 -13.87 -45.34
CA LYS A 308 26.38 -15.02 -44.61
C LYS A 308 27.01 -15.29 -43.24
N LEU A 309 28.26 -14.87 -43.02
CA LEU A 309 28.96 -15.08 -41.73
C LEU A 309 28.48 -14.12 -40.63
N TYR A 310 27.95 -12.94 -40.99
CA TYR A 310 27.48 -11.93 -40.02
C TYR A 310 26.20 -12.36 -39.28
N LYS A 311 25.26 -13.06 -39.93
CA LYS A 311 24.09 -13.61 -39.25
C LYS A 311 24.46 -14.78 -38.32
N LYS A 312 25.31 -15.71 -38.77
CA LYS A 312 25.74 -16.87 -37.95
C LYS A 312 26.64 -16.48 -36.76
N LYS A 313 27.53 -15.50 -36.92
CA LYS A 313 28.35 -14.99 -35.80
C LYS A 313 27.55 -14.19 -34.77
N LYS A 314 26.47 -13.50 -35.16
CA LYS A 314 25.57 -12.80 -34.20
C LYS A 314 24.92 -13.79 -33.22
N PHE A 315 24.47 -14.96 -33.69
CA PHE A 315 23.89 -16.00 -32.85
C PHE A 315 24.91 -16.72 -31.94
N HIS A 316 26.16 -16.90 -32.40
CA HIS A 316 27.20 -17.49 -31.56
C HIS A 316 27.74 -16.52 -30.50
N LEU A 317 27.77 -15.21 -30.82
CA LEU A 317 28.12 -14.15 -29.86
C LEU A 317 27.05 -14.00 -28.77
N ILE A 318 25.76 -14.17 -29.10
CA ILE A 318 24.65 -14.18 -28.11
C ILE A 318 24.79 -15.37 -27.15
N GLY A 319 25.21 -16.55 -27.64
CA GLY A 319 25.46 -17.73 -26.79
C GLY A 319 26.67 -17.60 -25.84
N ILE A 320 27.66 -16.79 -26.21
CA ILE A 320 28.83 -16.49 -25.36
C ILE A 320 28.49 -15.34 -24.39
N LEU A 321 27.70 -14.36 -24.84
CA LEU A 321 27.15 -13.29 -23.99
C LEU A 321 26.23 -13.86 -22.91
N THR A 322 25.39 -14.87 -23.19
CA THR A 322 24.53 -15.52 -22.18
C THR A 322 25.29 -16.28 -21.10
N ASN A 323 26.50 -16.78 -21.38
CA ASN A 323 27.37 -17.33 -20.33
C ASN A 323 28.11 -16.24 -19.54
N CYS A 324 28.38 -15.08 -20.13
CA CYS A 324 28.94 -13.93 -19.41
C CYS A 324 27.88 -13.13 -18.62
N GLU A 325 26.61 -13.17 -19.03
CA GLU A 325 25.44 -12.60 -18.33
C GLU A 325 25.34 -13.09 -16.87
N ARG A 326 25.74 -14.35 -16.64
CA ARG A 326 25.72 -15.05 -15.34
C ARG A 326 26.84 -14.64 -14.38
N ASN A 327 27.92 -14.06 -14.90
CA ASN A 327 29.04 -13.55 -14.10
C ASN A 327 28.83 -12.09 -13.64
N ALA A 328 27.80 -11.39 -14.12
CA ALA A 328 27.50 -10.00 -13.78
C ALA A 328 26.59 -9.84 -12.53
N GLY A 329 26.35 -10.91 -11.78
CA GLY A 329 25.72 -10.87 -10.45
C GLY A 329 24.18 -10.89 -10.43
N GLN A 330 23.49 -10.46 -11.49
CA GLN A 330 22.01 -10.57 -11.55
C GLN A 330 21.63 -11.98 -12.03
N ARG A 331 21.24 -12.83 -11.08
CA ARG A 331 20.96 -14.26 -11.32
C ARG A 331 19.51 -14.54 -11.71
N LEU A 332 18.60 -13.57 -11.64
CA LEU A 332 17.19 -13.76 -11.92
C LEU A 332 16.60 -12.57 -12.68
N ASN A 333 15.56 -12.84 -13.48
CA ASN A 333 14.75 -11.83 -14.12
C ASN A 333 13.29 -12.00 -13.73
N ILE A 334 12.59 -10.89 -13.45
CA ILE A 334 11.17 -10.87 -13.09
C ILE A 334 10.42 -10.01 -14.09
N ILE A 335 9.40 -10.60 -14.71
CA ILE A 335 8.49 -9.92 -15.63
C ILE A 335 7.10 -9.95 -15.01
N ILE A 336 6.43 -8.80 -14.95
CA ILE A 336 5.06 -8.70 -14.43
C ILE A 336 4.10 -8.39 -15.57
N ILE A 337 2.99 -9.12 -15.65
CA ILE A 337 1.97 -8.98 -16.69
C ILE A 337 0.62 -8.74 -16.02
N ALA A 338 -0.05 -7.63 -16.36
CA ALA A 338 -1.45 -7.43 -16.01
C ALA A 338 -2.35 -8.38 -16.82
N GLU A 339 -3.42 -8.91 -16.22
CA GLU A 339 -4.46 -9.68 -16.93
C GLU A 339 -4.97 -8.96 -18.20
N GLY A 340 -5.10 -7.63 -18.13
CA GLY A 340 -5.53 -6.77 -19.24
C GLY A 340 -4.42 -6.31 -20.19
N ALA A 341 -3.24 -6.92 -20.19
CA ALA A 341 -2.13 -6.46 -21.01
C ALA A 341 -2.45 -6.53 -22.52
N ILE A 342 -2.20 -5.42 -23.22
CA ILE A 342 -2.44 -5.27 -24.65
C ILE A 342 -1.22 -4.63 -25.34
N ASP A 343 -1.09 -4.89 -26.64
CA ASP A 343 -0.19 -4.16 -27.55
C ASP A 343 -0.90 -2.91 -28.10
N ARG A 344 -0.16 -2.01 -28.77
CA ARG A 344 -0.69 -0.77 -29.39
C ARG A 344 -1.79 -1.01 -30.42
N ASP A 345 -1.83 -2.19 -31.03
CA ASP A 345 -2.89 -2.57 -31.98
C ASP A 345 -4.18 -3.05 -31.29
N GLY A 346 -4.13 -3.28 -29.97
CA GLY A 346 -5.22 -3.85 -29.18
C GLY A 346 -5.17 -5.37 -29.03
N THR A 347 -4.12 -6.03 -29.52
CA THR A 347 -3.94 -7.49 -29.35
C THR A 347 -3.54 -7.80 -27.91
N SER A 348 -4.21 -8.76 -27.28
CA SER A 348 -3.89 -9.18 -25.91
C SER A 348 -2.54 -9.88 -25.84
N ILE A 349 -1.72 -9.50 -24.85
CA ILE A 349 -0.41 -10.09 -24.57
C ILE A 349 -0.56 -11.08 -23.42
N THR A 350 -0.44 -12.38 -23.72
CA THR A 350 -0.55 -13.43 -22.70
C THR A 350 0.81 -13.85 -22.15
N ALA A 351 0.83 -14.40 -20.92
CA ALA A 351 2.04 -14.91 -20.29
C ALA A 351 2.73 -16.01 -21.12
N ASP A 352 1.97 -16.85 -21.82
CA ASP A 352 2.49 -17.87 -22.72
C ASP A 352 3.22 -17.28 -23.94
N MET A 353 2.71 -16.18 -24.51
CA MET A 353 3.38 -15.49 -25.61
C MET A 353 4.75 -14.96 -25.17
N VAL A 354 4.79 -14.29 -24.01
CA VAL A 354 6.04 -13.77 -23.44
C VAL A 354 7.02 -14.91 -23.14
N LYS A 355 6.53 -16.02 -22.57
CA LYS A 355 7.36 -17.20 -22.31
C LYS A 355 7.97 -17.77 -23.60
N LYS A 356 7.18 -17.93 -24.66
CA LYS A 356 7.69 -18.42 -25.96
C LYS A 356 8.77 -17.50 -26.50
N VAL A 357 8.57 -16.19 -26.48
CA VAL A 357 9.57 -15.20 -26.92
C VAL A 357 10.89 -15.36 -26.15
N VAL A 358 10.82 -15.47 -24.82
CA VAL A 358 12.03 -15.61 -23.98
C VAL A 358 12.71 -16.97 -24.20
N CYS A 359 11.96 -18.06 -24.27
CA CYS A 359 12.51 -19.40 -24.51
C CYS A 359 13.15 -19.51 -25.91
N ASP A 360 12.49 -19.00 -26.95
CA ASP A 360 12.95 -19.15 -28.34
C ASP A 360 14.14 -18.24 -28.66
N LYS A 361 14.08 -16.97 -28.23
CA LYS A 361 15.11 -15.98 -28.55
C LYS A 361 16.28 -15.97 -27.57
N LEU A 362 16.03 -16.11 -26.26
CA LEU A 362 17.06 -16.00 -25.21
C LEU A 362 17.52 -17.36 -24.66
N LYS A 363 16.77 -18.45 -24.94
CA LYS A 363 17.07 -19.81 -24.44
C LYS A 363 17.21 -19.89 -22.91
N GLN A 364 16.46 -19.06 -22.18
CA GLN A 364 16.43 -19.07 -20.72
C GLN A 364 15.33 -20.01 -20.21
N ASP A 365 15.60 -20.74 -19.11
CA ASP A 365 14.57 -21.54 -18.42
C ASP A 365 13.54 -20.57 -17.81
N THR A 366 12.36 -20.55 -18.42
CA THR A 366 11.32 -19.57 -18.13
C THR A 366 10.08 -20.25 -17.59
N ARG A 367 9.59 -19.75 -16.46
CA ARG A 367 8.36 -20.22 -15.81
C ARG A 367 7.42 -19.04 -15.65
N PHE A 368 6.13 -19.31 -15.72
CA PHE A 368 5.13 -18.32 -15.36
C PHE A 368 4.25 -18.82 -14.23
N THR A 369 3.73 -17.90 -13.44
CA THR A 369 2.81 -18.17 -12.35
C THR A 369 1.66 -17.18 -12.45
N VAL A 370 0.44 -17.73 -12.47
CA VAL A 370 -0.78 -16.94 -12.42
C VAL A 370 -1.19 -16.85 -10.96
N SER A 371 -1.12 -15.66 -10.37
CA SER A 371 -1.45 -15.48 -8.96
C SER A 371 -2.94 -15.71 -8.67
N GLY A 372 -3.79 -15.33 -9.62
CA GLY A 372 -5.23 -15.57 -9.57
C GLY A 372 -5.87 -15.04 -8.28
N HIS A 373 -6.82 -15.79 -7.74
CA HIS A 373 -7.67 -15.37 -6.61
C HIS A 373 -6.94 -15.29 -5.25
N VAL A 374 -5.67 -15.69 -5.17
CA VAL A 374 -4.85 -15.47 -3.96
C VAL A 374 -4.79 -13.98 -3.62
N GLN A 375 -4.86 -13.10 -4.62
CA GLN A 375 -4.86 -11.63 -4.50
C GLN A 375 -6.10 -11.08 -3.78
N ARG A 376 -7.24 -11.81 -3.76
CA ARG A 376 -8.47 -11.43 -3.05
C ARG A 376 -8.60 -12.07 -1.66
N GLY A 377 -7.73 -13.03 -1.34
CA GLY A 377 -7.79 -13.80 -0.10
C GLY A 377 -7.02 -13.20 1.08
N ALA A 378 -6.97 -13.96 2.19
CA ALA A 378 -6.26 -13.63 3.42
C ALA A 378 -6.84 -12.45 4.24
N ASN A 379 -6.13 -12.10 5.31
CA ASN A 379 -6.50 -11.02 6.21
C ASN A 379 -6.18 -9.66 5.57
N SER A 380 -6.94 -8.63 5.96
CA SER A 380 -6.69 -7.25 5.53
C SER A 380 -5.41 -6.67 6.14
N SER A 381 -4.69 -5.89 5.34
CA SER A 381 -3.57 -5.04 5.77
C SER A 381 -4.03 -4.02 6.81
N ALA A 382 -3.10 -3.52 7.61
CA ALA A 382 -3.42 -2.51 8.61
C ALA A 382 -3.95 -1.21 7.96
N PHE A 383 -3.35 -0.80 6.85
CA PHE A 383 -3.78 0.34 6.05
C PHE A 383 -5.25 0.20 5.61
N ASP A 384 -5.62 -0.93 5.00
CA ASP A 384 -7.00 -1.15 4.54
C ASP A 384 -7.99 -1.16 5.70
N ARG A 385 -7.61 -1.70 6.87
CA ARG A 385 -8.47 -1.68 8.07
C ARG A 385 -8.69 -0.25 8.58
N VAL A 386 -7.63 0.54 8.69
CA VAL A 386 -7.69 1.95 9.11
C VAL A 386 -8.53 2.76 8.13
N LEU A 387 -8.25 2.63 6.83
CA LEU A 387 -8.96 3.30 5.77
C LEU A 387 -10.45 2.98 5.84
N CYS A 388 -10.80 1.70 5.94
CA CYS A 388 -12.18 1.25 6.12
C CYS A 388 -12.86 1.85 7.35
N CYS A 389 -12.15 1.95 8.48
CA CYS A 389 -12.71 2.54 9.69
C CYS A 389 -12.98 4.04 9.54
N ARG A 390 -12.04 4.80 8.96
CA ARG A 390 -12.19 6.24 8.72
C ARG A 390 -13.33 6.53 7.75
N MET A 391 -13.31 5.87 6.59
CA MET A 391 -14.31 6.07 5.55
C MET A 391 -15.68 5.53 5.95
N GLY A 392 -15.70 4.45 6.74
CA GLY A 392 -16.92 3.89 7.32
C GLY A 392 -17.64 4.87 8.23
N ALA A 393 -16.89 5.56 9.10
CA ALA A 393 -17.46 6.59 9.95
C ALA A 393 -17.98 7.78 9.13
N GLU A 394 -17.18 8.29 8.20
CA GLU A 394 -17.55 9.43 7.36
C GLU A 394 -18.77 9.15 6.47
N ALA A 395 -18.94 7.91 6.00
CA ALA A 395 -20.11 7.53 5.21
C ALA A 395 -21.42 7.60 6.01
N VAL A 396 -21.38 7.21 7.29
CA VAL A 396 -22.56 7.36 8.17
C VAL A 396 -22.83 8.83 8.42
N LEU A 397 -21.79 9.64 8.67
CA LEU A 397 -21.94 11.08 8.84
C LEU A 397 -22.55 11.75 7.60
N ALA A 398 -22.08 11.39 6.42
CA ALA A 398 -22.60 11.89 5.15
C ALA A 398 -24.09 11.55 4.96
N LEU A 399 -24.53 10.35 5.38
CA LEU A 399 -25.94 9.98 5.34
C LEU A 399 -26.80 10.76 6.33
N MET A 400 -26.29 11.01 7.54
CA MET A 400 -27.04 11.76 8.54
C MET A 400 -27.19 13.23 8.15
N GLU A 401 -26.16 13.82 7.54
CA GLU A 401 -26.15 15.20 7.03
C GLU A 401 -26.88 15.35 5.68
N ALA A 402 -27.27 14.24 5.03
CA ALA A 402 -27.94 14.26 3.74
C ALA A 402 -29.35 14.88 3.83
N LYS A 403 -29.61 15.83 2.93
CA LYS A 403 -30.91 16.48 2.71
C LYS A 403 -31.60 15.91 1.46
N SER A 404 -32.88 16.22 1.24
CA SER A 404 -33.68 15.68 0.12
C SER A 404 -33.11 16.04 -1.26
N ASP A 405 -32.40 17.16 -1.38
CA ASP A 405 -31.72 17.65 -2.58
C ASP A 405 -30.30 17.08 -2.77
N SER A 406 -29.74 16.44 -1.75
CA SER A 406 -28.34 15.98 -1.78
C SER A 406 -28.12 14.87 -2.81
N VAL A 407 -27.12 15.04 -3.68
CA VAL A 407 -26.72 14.02 -4.65
C VAL A 407 -26.10 12.80 -3.97
N PRO A 408 -26.15 11.60 -4.56
CA PRO A 408 -25.40 10.46 -4.07
C PRO A 408 -23.91 10.79 -4.04
N VAL A 409 -23.33 10.69 -2.85
CA VAL A 409 -21.90 10.92 -2.64
C VAL A 409 -21.16 9.61 -2.49
N MET A 410 -19.94 9.60 -3.01
CA MET A 410 -18.90 8.67 -2.64
C MET A 410 -18.03 9.30 -1.55
N VAL A 411 -17.77 8.57 -0.48
CA VAL A 411 -16.65 8.91 0.41
C VAL A 411 -15.36 8.38 -0.22
N SER A 412 -14.36 9.24 -0.38
CA SER A 412 -13.06 9.00 -1.03
C SER A 412 -11.89 9.43 -0.14
N LEU A 413 -10.68 9.00 -0.48
CA LEU A 413 -9.43 9.45 0.12
C LEU A 413 -8.70 10.36 -0.88
N ASP A 414 -8.49 11.62 -0.50
CA ASP A 414 -7.67 12.59 -1.25
C ASP A 414 -6.68 13.22 -0.28
N GLY A 415 -5.38 13.09 -0.56
CA GLY A 415 -4.33 13.70 0.28
C GLY A 415 -4.38 13.26 1.74
N ASN A 416 -4.64 11.96 1.98
CA ASN A 416 -4.82 11.36 3.32
C ASN A 416 -6.04 11.89 4.11
N GLN A 417 -6.95 12.65 3.48
CA GLN A 417 -8.20 13.12 4.08
C GLN A 417 -9.41 12.44 3.47
N ALA A 418 -10.44 12.21 4.29
CA ALA A 418 -11.70 11.66 3.82
C ALA A 418 -12.53 12.79 3.19
N VAL A 419 -12.78 12.70 1.89
CA VAL A 419 -13.54 13.68 1.11
C VAL A 419 -14.81 13.07 0.55
N ARG A 420 -15.82 13.89 0.25
CA ARG A 420 -17.08 13.45 -0.35
C ARG A 420 -17.12 13.93 -1.80
N VAL A 421 -17.22 13.01 -2.75
CA VAL A 421 -17.20 13.30 -4.18
C VAL A 421 -18.52 12.85 -4.81
N PRO A 422 -19.11 13.59 -5.76
CA PRO A 422 -20.32 13.14 -6.46
C PRO A 422 -20.11 11.81 -7.17
N LEU A 423 -20.99 10.83 -6.90
CA LEU A 423 -20.81 9.47 -7.40
C LEU A 423 -20.80 9.39 -8.94
N MET A 424 -21.68 10.15 -9.60
CA MET A 424 -21.85 10.10 -11.04
C MET A 424 -20.63 10.60 -11.81
N GLU A 425 -20.02 11.67 -11.31
CA GLU A 425 -18.81 12.23 -11.91
C GLU A 425 -17.67 11.21 -11.91
N CYS A 426 -17.53 10.45 -10.82
CA CYS A 426 -16.49 9.43 -10.73
C CYS A 426 -16.75 8.22 -11.65
N VAL A 427 -18.01 7.79 -11.80
CA VAL A 427 -18.38 6.72 -12.74
C VAL A 427 -18.13 7.15 -14.19
N GLU A 428 -18.48 8.39 -14.54
CA GLU A 428 -18.24 8.95 -15.87
C GLU A 428 -16.75 9.04 -16.18
N ARG A 429 -15.94 9.54 -15.23
CA ARG A 429 -14.48 9.57 -15.37
C ARG A 429 -13.88 8.17 -15.54
N THR A 430 -14.38 7.18 -14.81
CA THR A 430 -13.91 5.79 -14.91
C THR A 430 -14.19 5.20 -16.30
N LYS A 431 -15.40 5.43 -16.84
CA LYS A 431 -15.74 5.04 -18.22
C LYS A 431 -14.95 5.79 -19.27
N ALA A 432 -14.60 7.06 -19.00
CA ALA A 432 -13.76 7.84 -19.90
C ALA A 432 -12.37 7.23 -20.07
N VAL A 433 -11.82 6.57 -19.05
CA VAL A 433 -10.54 5.83 -19.17
C VAL A 433 -10.69 4.65 -20.14
N GLU A 434 -11.75 3.87 -20.02
CA GLU A 434 -12.02 2.74 -20.91
C GLU A 434 -12.21 3.21 -22.35
N ASN A 435 -12.96 4.29 -22.56
CA ASN A 435 -13.13 4.91 -23.87
C ASN A 435 -11.80 5.42 -24.45
N ALA A 436 -10.94 6.04 -23.63
CA ALA A 436 -9.62 6.50 -24.06
C ALA A 436 -8.72 5.32 -24.50
N MET A 437 -8.75 4.21 -23.76
CA MET A 437 -8.02 2.99 -24.15
C MET A 437 -8.55 2.39 -25.46
N ASN A 438 -9.86 2.35 -25.64
CA ASN A 438 -10.50 1.87 -26.87
C ASN A 438 -10.17 2.76 -28.09
N ASN A 439 -10.09 4.07 -27.88
CA ASN A 439 -9.69 5.05 -28.90
C ASN A 439 -8.18 5.10 -29.15
N ARG A 440 -7.37 4.34 -28.39
CA ARG A 440 -5.90 4.30 -28.44
C ARG A 440 -5.21 5.61 -27.97
N ASP A 441 -5.90 6.41 -27.16
CA ASP A 441 -5.38 7.63 -26.52
C ASP A 441 -4.72 7.30 -25.17
N TRP A 442 -3.54 6.69 -25.22
CA TRP A 442 -2.83 6.18 -24.03
C TRP A 442 -2.43 7.29 -23.03
N ASP A 443 -1.99 8.44 -23.53
CA ASP A 443 -1.58 9.56 -22.67
C ASP A 443 -2.76 10.13 -21.88
N LEU A 444 -3.96 10.16 -22.49
CA LEU A 444 -5.18 10.56 -21.80
C LEU A 444 -5.58 9.51 -20.76
N ALA A 445 -5.49 8.21 -21.08
CA ALA A 445 -5.78 7.13 -20.14
C ALA A 445 -4.89 7.22 -18.88
N VAL A 446 -3.59 7.45 -19.04
CA VAL A 446 -2.65 7.62 -17.91
C VAL A 446 -3.00 8.87 -17.09
N LYS A 447 -3.32 9.99 -17.73
CA LYS A 447 -3.72 11.23 -17.03
C LYS A 447 -5.03 11.08 -16.26
N LEU A 448 -6.01 10.39 -16.82
CA LEU A 448 -7.32 10.14 -16.19
C LEU A 448 -7.22 9.19 -14.99
N ARG A 449 -6.22 8.29 -14.95
CA ARG A 449 -5.91 7.47 -13.76
C ARG A 449 -5.37 8.29 -12.59
N GLY A 450 -4.80 9.47 -12.86
CA GLY A 450 -4.36 10.42 -11.85
C GLY A 450 -2.84 10.58 -11.74
N ARG A 451 -2.43 11.61 -11.00
CA ARG A 451 -1.02 12.02 -10.86
C ARG A 451 -0.16 10.96 -10.16
N SER A 452 -0.74 10.23 -9.21
CA SER A 452 -0.06 9.14 -8.50
C SER A 452 0.36 8.02 -9.45
N PHE A 453 -0.56 7.57 -10.32
CA PHE A 453 -0.27 6.53 -11.31
C PHE A 453 0.78 6.97 -12.33
N GLU A 454 0.68 8.20 -12.85
CA GLU A 454 1.68 8.75 -13.77
C GLU A 454 3.07 8.80 -13.12
N ARG A 455 3.17 9.29 -11.88
CA ARG A 455 4.43 9.36 -11.13
C ARG A 455 5.02 7.98 -10.88
N ASN A 456 4.20 6.99 -10.54
CA ASN A 456 4.63 5.61 -10.36
C ASN A 456 5.18 5.02 -11.66
N LEU A 457 4.46 5.22 -12.78
CA LEU A 457 4.89 4.74 -14.09
C LEU A 457 6.21 5.39 -14.55
N GLN A 458 6.36 6.70 -14.35
CA GLN A 458 7.60 7.42 -14.66
C GLN A 458 8.76 6.91 -13.79
N THR A 459 8.53 6.77 -12.48
CA THR A 459 9.53 6.25 -11.53
C THR A 459 9.97 4.83 -11.92
N TYR A 460 9.02 3.95 -12.25
CA TYR A 460 9.32 2.62 -12.76
C TYR A 460 10.18 2.67 -14.03
N LYS A 461 9.77 3.48 -15.03
CA LYS A 461 10.52 3.65 -16.29
C LYS A 461 11.94 4.18 -16.04
N MET A 462 12.15 5.05 -15.07
CA MET A 462 13.48 5.57 -14.70
C MET A 462 14.34 4.49 -14.03
N LEU A 463 13.79 3.77 -13.06
CA LEU A 463 14.54 2.77 -12.28
C LEU A 463 14.82 1.46 -13.06
N ALA A 464 14.01 1.16 -14.08
CA ALA A 464 14.13 -0.03 -14.92
C ALA A 464 14.94 0.21 -16.21
N ARG A 465 15.18 1.47 -16.62
CA ARG A 465 15.97 1.76 -17.83
C ARG A 465 17.46 1.78 -17.50
N LEU A 466 18.19 0.80 -18.06
CA LEU A 466 19.65 0.72 -17.93
C LEU A 466 20.43 1.67 -18.85
N LYS A 467 19.82 2.10 -19.97
CA LYS A 467 20.46 3.04 -20.91
C LYS A 467 20.41 4.44 -20.33
N ARG A 468 21.60 5.00 -20.08
CA ARG A 468 21.83 6.43 -19.91
C ARG A 468 21.18 7.15 -21.11
N PRO A 469 20.37 8.19 -20.92
CA PRO A 469 20.08 9.13 -21.99
C PRO A 469 21.41 9.67 -22.51
N GLU A 470 21.59 9.77 -23.83
CA GLU A 470 22.70 10.54 -24.37
C GLU A 470 22.49 11.99 -23.96
N ARG A 471 23.31 12.48 -23.02
CA ARG A 471 23.32 13.89 -22.63
C ARG A 471 23.88 14.72 -23.79
N THR A 472 23.29 15.88 -24.00
CA THR A 472 23.80 16.94 -24.86
C THR A 472 25.06 17.61 -24.29
N ASN A 473 25.29 17.60 -22.97
CA ASN A 473 26.49 18.14 -22.31
C ASN A 473 27.11 17.18 -21.25
N PRO A 474 28.36 16.71 -21.42
CA PRO A 474 29.04 15.81 -20.48
C PRO A 474 29.71 16.49 -19.25
N ASP A 475 29.79 17.82 -19.19
CA ASP A 475 30.59 18.56 -18.18
C ASP A 475 29.88 18.89 -16.85
N GLU A 476 28.60 18.53 -16.67
CA GLU A 476 27.84 18.76 -15.43
C GLU A 476 27.61 17.46 -14.62
N SER A 477 28.65 16.68 -14.36
CA SER A 477 28.53 15.53 -13.45
C SER A 477 28.70 16.01 -12.00
N ARG A 478 27.64 15.94 -11.20
CA ARG A 478 27.72 16.31 -9.77
C ARG A 478 28.17 15.11 -8.92
N CYS A 479 28.85 15.40 -7.81
CA CYS A 479 29.18 14.39 -6.81
C CYS A 479 28.21 14.45 -5.63
N LEU A 480 27.39 13.41 -5.45
CA LEU A 480 26.38 13.33 -4.38
C LEU A 480 26.74 12.24 -3.38
N ALA A 481 26.29 12.36 -2.13
CA ALA A 481 26.48 11.37 -1.09
C ALA A 481 25.17 10.94 -0.43
N VAL A 482 25.11 9.71 0.06
CA VAL A 482 23.99 9.16 0.83
C VAL A 482 24.48 8.46 2.10
N MET A 483 23.77 8.68 3.22
CA MET A 483 24.07 8.02 4.50
C MET A 483 22.80 7.67 5.30
N HIS A 484 22.93 6.70 6.21
CA HIS A 484 21.86 6.34 7.15
C HIS A 484 22.16 6.90 8.55
N VAL A 485 21.13 7.41 9.24
CA VAL A 485 21.24 7.89 10.64
C VAL A 485 20.01 7.47 11.44
N GLY A 486 20.21 6.96 12.66
CA GLY A 486 19.13 6.54 13.55
C GLY A 486 19.00 5.02 13.70
N ALA A 487 17.84 4.55 14.17
CA ALA A 487 17.58 3.12 14.31
C ALA A 487 17.39 2.43 12.95
N PRO A 488 17.73 1.12 12.82
CA PRO A 488 17.42 0.35 11.63
C PRO A 488 15.93 0.37 11.35
N ALA A 489 15.57 0.71 10.12
CA ALA A 489 14.20 0.74 9.66
C ALA A 489 14.10 0.11 8.26
N CYS A 490 12.99 -0.53 7.98
CA CYS A 490 12.67 -1.04 6.65
C CYS A 490 12.51 0.12 5.66
N GLY A 491 12.75 -0.17 4.38
CA GLY A 491 12.69 0.83 3.31
C GLY A 491 13.95 1.69 3.15
N MET A 492 14.87 1.72 4.11
CA MET A 492 16.13 2.48 3.97
C MET A 492 16.94 2.06 2.73
N ASN A 493 17.12 0.75 2.53
CA ASN A 493 17.84 0.20 1.38
C ASN A 493 17.12 0.52 0.04
N ALA A 494 15.79 0.48 0.03
CA ALA A 494 14.98 0.82 -1.15
C ALA A 494 15.14 2.31 -1.51
N ALA A 495 15.19 3.19 -0.51
CA ALA A 495 15.42 4.61 -0.69
C ALA A 495 16.83 4.90 -1.24
N VAL A 496 17.87 4.23 -0.71
CA VAL A 496 19.24 4.33 -1.26
C VAL A 496 19.28 3.89 -2.71
N ARG A 497 18.68 2.75 -3.04
CA ARG A 497 18.64 2.25 -4.42
C ARG A 497 17.99 3.25 -5.36
N SER A 498 16.83 3.78 -4.98
CA SER A 498 16.11 4.78 -5.78
C SER A 498 16.98 6.01 -6.02
N PHE A 499 17.63 6.53 -4.97
CA PHE A 499 18.52 7.67 -5.06
C PHE A 499 19.73 7.40 -5.98
N VAL A 500 20.48 6.31 -5.73
CA VAL A 500 21.67 5.93 -6.51
C VAL A 500 21.32 5.75 -7.98
N ARG A 501 20.26 4.99 -8.31
CA ARG A 501 19.87 4.76 -9.71
C ARG A 501 19.41 6.04 -10.41
N ASN A 502 18.69 6.92 -9.71
CA ASN A 502 18.26 8.20 -10.30
C ASN A 502 19.44 9.14 -10.59
N CYS A 503 20.43 9.19 -9.69
CA CYS A 503 21.65 9.98 -9.91
C CYS A 503 22.48 9.42 -11.07
N ILE A 504 22.66 8.09 -11.13
CA ILE A 504 23.38 7.44 -12.23
C ILE A 504 22.63 7.61 -13.57
N TYR A 505 21.30 7.60 -13.55
CA TYR A 505 20.47 7.87 -14.73
C TYR A 505 20.67 9.29 -15.25
N ARG A 506 20.86 10.27 -14.34
CA ARG A 506 21.22 11.65 -14.69
C ARG A 506 22.67 11.78 -15.14
N GLY A 507 23.57 10.89 -14.71
CA GLY A 507 25.00 10.94 -15.01
C GLY A 507 25.87 11.46 -13.85
N ASP A 508 25.30 11.58 -12.66
CA ASP A 508 25.98 12.03 -11.44
C ASP A 508 26.73 10.88 -10.76
N LYS A 509 27.80 11.19 -10.04
CA LYS A 509 28.55 10.24 -9.21
C LYS A 509 27.95 10.20 -7.82
N VAL A 510 27.80 9.00 -7.25
CA VAL A 510 27.22 8.83 -5.91
C VAL A 510 28.14 8.06 -4.99
N TYR A 511 28.34 8.58 -3.78
CA TYR A 511 29.04 7.90 -2.70
C TYR A 511 28.07 7.43 -1.61
N GLY A 512 28.18 6.17 -1.20
CA GLY A 512 27.58 5.64 0.01
C GLY A 512 28.54 5.81 1.18
N ILE A 513 28.11 6.51 2.22
CA ILE A 513 28.89 6.67 3.45
C ILE A 513 28.56 5.50 4.37
N HIS A 514 29.55 4.65 4.61
CA HIS A 514 29.45 3.53 5.55
C HIS A 514 29.78 4.00 6.96
N ASP A 515 29.20 3.36 7.99
CA ASP A 515 29.41 3.72 9.41
C ASP A 515 29.02 5.17 9.78
N ARG A 516 28.12 5.78 8.98
CA ARG A 516 27.30 6.93 9.40
C ARG A 516 28.13 8.19 9.62
N VAL A 517 27.87 8.94 10.69
CA VAL A 517 28.66 10.10 11.13
C VAL A 517 30.09 9.69 11.52
N GLY A 518 30.28 8.50 12.13
CA GLY A 518 31.61 7.99 12.47
C GLY A 518 32.46 7.72 11.22
N GLY A 519 31.85 7.11 10.20
CA GLY A 519 32.47 6.92 8.91
C GLY A 519 32.65 8.20 8.10
N LEU A 520 31.77 9.19 8.29
CA LEU A 520 31.94 10.52 7.71
C LEU A 520 33.20 11.21 8.25
N ILE A 521 33.51 11.05 9.54
CA ILE A 521 34.75 11.54 10.16
C ILE A 521 35.95 10.72 9.69
N ALA A 522 35.81 9.39 9.64
CA ALA A 522 36.87 8.48 9.24
C ALA A 522 37.20 8.51 7.73
N GLY A 523 36.30 9.05 6.89
CA GLY A 523 36.45 9.08 5.44
C GLY A 523 36.04 7.78 4.73
N ASN A 524 35.08 7.02 5.29
CA ASN A 524 34.61 5.75 4.72
C ASN A 524 33.56 5.96 3.62
N PHE A 525 34.00 6.48 2.47
CA PHE A 525 33.17 6.69 1.29
C PHE A 525 33.38 5.55 0.30
N LYS A 526 32.28 4.91 -0.12
CA LYS A 526 32.28 3.92 -1.20
C LYS A 526 31.54 4.48 -2.41
N GLU A 527 32.18 4.49 -3.58
CA GLU A 527 31.50 4.84 -4.82
C GLU A 527 30.45 3.76 -5.14
N MET A 528 29.21 4.18 -5.37
CA MET A 528 28.08 3.29 -5.63
C MET A 528 27.86 3.14 -7.12
N VAL A 529 27.96 1.90 -7.63
CA VAL A 529 27.59 1.59 -9.02
C VAL A 529 26.17 1.04 -9.11
N TRP A 530 25.59 1.06 -10.31
CA TRP A 530 24.21 0.61 -10.57
C TRP A 530 23.92 -0.80 -10.01
N PHE A 531 24.91 -1.68 -10.09
CA PHE A 531 24.82 -3.07 -9.66
C PHE A 531 24.89 -3.26 -8.15
N ASP A 532 25.56 -2.37 -7.43
CA ASP A 532 25.74 -2.50 -5.98
C ASP A 532 24.40 -2.46 -5.24
N VAL A 533 23.42 -1.76 -5.81
CA VAL A 533 22.09 -1.54 -5.22
C VAL A 533 21.01 -2.48 -5.78
N THR A 534 21.38 -3.47 -6.59
CA THR A 534 20.43 -4.43 -7.16
C THR A 534 19.94 -5.42 -6.09
N GLY A 535 18.63 -5.63 -6.00
CA GLY A 535 18.01 -6.53 -5.01
C GLY A 535 17.89 -5.92 -3.62
N TRP A 536 18.23 -4.63 -3.45
CA TRP A 536 18.14 -3.92 -2.17
C TRP A 536 16.71 -3.58 -1.78
N VAL A 537 15.75 -3.52 -2.71
CA VAL A 537 14.35 -3.20 -2.36
C VAL A 537 13.76 -4.24 -1.42
N CYS A 538 14.07 -5.52 -1.65
CA CYS A 538 13.45 -6.60 -0.90
C CYS A 538 14.05 -6.85 0.48
N GLN A 539 15.19 -6.22 0.78
CA GLN A 539 15.98 -6.48 1.98
C GLN A 539 15.66 -5.47 3.07
N GLY A 540 15.34 -5.98 4.27
CA GLY A 540 15.20 -5.16 5.47
C GLY A 540 16.55 -4.67 6.01
N GLY A 541 16.49 -3.80 7.00
CA GLY A 541 17.69 -3.26 7.67
C GLY A 541 18.39 -2.15 6.88
N ALA A 542 19.69 -1.98 7.14
CA ALA A 542 20.50 -0.87 6.64
C ALA A 542 21.88 -1.36 6.20
N PHE A 543 22.11 -1.50 4.89
CA PHE A 543 23.40 -1.98 4.36
C PHE A 543 24.54 -0.95 4.44
N LEU A 544 24.22 0.33 4.63
CA LEU A 544 25.20 1.38 4.92
C LEU A 544 25.52 1.52 6.42
N ASP A 545 24.96 0.61 7.25
CA ASP A 545 24.97 0.64 8.72
C ASP A 545 24.25 1.87 9.32
N THR A 546 23.49 1.69 10.42
CA THR A 546 22.80 2.82 11.10
C THR A 546 22.82 2.74 12.65
N LYS A 547 23.02 3.89 13.30
CA LYS A 547 23.21 4.13 14.75
C LYS A 547 22.65 5.51 15.04
N ARG A 548 22.34 5.74 16.32
CA ARG A 548 21.76 6.99 16.83
C ARG A 548 22.79 8.06 17.20
N THR A 549 24.06 7.87 16.85
CA THR A 549 25.15 8.79 17.20
C THR A 549 25.02 10.09 16.41
N LEU A 550 25.04 11.22 17.13
CA LEU A 550 25.02 12.56 16.54
C LEU A 550 26.44 13.06 16.26
N PRO A 551 26.63 14.07 15.39
CA PRO A 551 27.91 14.75 15.20
C PRO A 551 28.25 15.58 16.45
N GLU A 552 28.86 14.96 17.45
CA GLU A 552 29.32 15.63 18.68
C GLU A 552 30.60 16.44 18.40
N CYS A 553 30.45 17.74 18.13
CA CYS A 553 31.52 18.76 18.07
C CYS A 553 32.66 18.56 17.05
N LYS A 554 32.63 17.53 16.20
CA LYS A 554 33.64 17.25 15.16
C LYS A 554 33.26 17.76 13.77
N PHE A 555 32.73 18.98 13.69
CA PHE A 555 32.29 19.58 12.43
C PHE A 555 33.45 19.90 11.47
N ARG A 556 34.62 20.27 12.01
CA ARG A 556 35.81 20.55 11.20
C ARG A 556 36.25 19.36 10.36
N ASP A 557 36.30 18.18 10.97
CA ASP A 557 36.74 16.95 10.29
C ASP A 557 35.77 16.57 9.17
N ILE A 558 34.46 16.70 9.42
CA ILE A 558 33.42 16.43 8.43
C ILE A 558 33.55 17.39 7.23
N ALA A 559 33.76 18.69 7.47
CA ALA A 559 33.93 19.69 6.40
C ALA A 559 35.16 19.37 5.52
N VAL A 560 36.27 18.95 6.13
CA VAL A 560 37.47 18.51 5.40
C VAL A 560 37.15 17.32 4.49
N ARG A 561 36.43 16.30 4.98
CA ARG A 561 36.06 15.13 4.16
C ARG A 561 35.11 15.49 3.03
N LEU A 562 34.11 16.35 3.26
CA LEU A 562 33.21 16.79 2.19
C LEU A 562 33.99 17.49 1.06
N LYS A 563 35.04 18.24 1.39
CA LYS A 563 35.94 18.88 0.42
C LYS A 563 36.81 17.88 -0.33
N GLU A 564 37.40 16.91 0.38
CA GLU A 564 38.26 15.87 -0.22
C GLU A 564 37.51 15.07 -1.30
N PHE A 565 36.26 14.67 -0.99
CA PHE A 565 35.41 13.91 -1.92
C PHE A 565 34.59 14.80 -2.88
N LYS A 566 34.74 16.13 -2.77
CA LYS A 566 34.01 17.14 -3.57
C LYS A 566 32.51 16.91 -3.58
N ILE A 567 31.91 16.67 -2.40
CA ILE A 567 30.48 16.40 -2.29
C ILE A 567 29.69 17.70 -2.47
N GLU A 568 28.78 17.71 -3.44
CA GLU A 568 27.90 18.82 -3.80
C GLU A 568 26.48 18.65 -3.28
N GLY A 569 26.16 17.52 -2.63
CA GLY A 569 24.86 17.30 -2.02
C GLY A 569 24.83 16.03 -1.18
N LEU A 570 24.08 16.08 -0.08
CA LEU A 570 24.01 14.99 0.89
C LEU A 570 22.56 14.62 1.19
N LEU A 571 22.23 13.33 0.96
CA LEU A 571 20.97 12.73 1.36
C LEU A 571 21.17 11.93 2.66
N ILE A 572 20.37 12.26 3.68
CA ILE A 572 20.36 11.55 4.96
C ILE A 572 19.04 10.78 5.08
N ILE A 573 19.12 9.46 5.20
CA ILE A 573 17.94 8.60 5.38
C ILE A 573 17.87 8.17 6.83
N GLY A 574 16.79 8.51 7.53
CA GLY A 574 16.74 8.22 8.96
C GLY A 574 15.62 8.87 9.75
N GLY A 575 15.65 8.63 11.05
CA GLY A 575 14.63 9.08 12.00
C GLY A 575 14.87 10.49 12.52
N PHE A 576 14.49 10.70 13.78
CA PHE A 576 14.64 11.99 14.45
C PHE A 576 16.11 12.43 14.57
N GLU A 577 17.04 11.48 14.73
CA GLU A 577 18.48 11.74 14.77
C GLU A 577 19.01 12.26 13.43
N ALA A 578 18.45 11.81 12.30
CA ALA A 578 18.80 12.31 10.98
C ALA A 578 18.37 13.77 10.80
N TYR A 579 17.16 14.09 11.25
CA TYR A 579 16.64 15.46 11.26
C TYR A 579 17.52 16.40 12.08
N HIS A 580 17.89 15.99 13.31
CA HIS A 580 18.81 16.75 14.15
C HIS A 580 20.20 16.91 13.53
N THR A 581 20.75 15.83 12.96
CA THR A 581 22.06 15.87 12.28
C THR A 581 22.04 16.86 11.12
N CYS A 582 20.99 16.85 10.29
CA CYS A 582 20.83 17.79 9.20
C CYS A 582 20.73 19.24 9.71
N GLY A 583 19.95 19.48 10.77
CA GLY A 583 19.81 20.80 11.37
C GLY A 583 21.12 21.34 11.96
N GLN A 584 21.91 20.47 12.60
CA GLN A 584 23.23 20.82 13.13
C GLN A 584 24.23 21.18 12.02
N ILE A 585 24.24 20.43 10.91
CA ILE A 585 25.09 20.72 9.75
C ILE A 585 24.65 22.04 9.09
N ALA A 586 23.34 22.23 8.89
CA ALA A 586 22.81 23.46 8.31
C ALA A 586 23.13 24.70 9.18
N GLY A 587 23.08 24.57 10.50
CA GLY A 587 23.44 25.65 11.43
C GLY A 587 24.91 26.07 11.38
N GLN A 588 25.79 25.26 10.78
CA GLN A 588 27.24 25.54 10.67
C GLN A 588 27.64 26.10 9.29
N GLN A 589 26.67 26.39 8.41
CA GLN A 589 26.93 26.95 7.07
C GLN A 589 27.65 28.31 7.10
N CYS A 590 27.42 29.12 8.14
CA CYS A 590 28.11 30.40 8.33
C CYS A 590 29.60 30.20 8.70
N THR A 591 29.95 29.05 9.29
CA THR A 591 31.29 28.76 9.80
C THR A 591 32.15 28.04 8.76
N TYR A 592 31.55 27.17 7.94
CA TYR A 592 32.25 26.39 6.92
C TYR A 592 31.52 26.49 5.58
N ALA A 593 32.21 27.04 4.57
CA ALA A 593 31.67 27.15 3.21
C ALA A 593 31.37 25.77 2.58
N GLU A 594 32.07 24.73 3.04
CA GLU A 594 31.85 23.34 2.63
C GLU A 594 30.47 22.79 3.01
N TYR A 595 29.76 23.41 3.97
CA TYR A 595 28.39 23.02 4.33
C TYR A 595 27.30 23.71 3.52
N CYS A 596 27.67 24.64 2.63
CA CYS A 596 26.75 25.31 1.71
C CYS A 596 26.34 24.41 0.53
N ILE A 597 25.95 23.17 0.84
CA ILE A 597 25.45 22.18 -0.10
C ILE A 597 23.96 21.90 0.16
N PRO A 598 23.18 21.49 -0.85
CA PRO A 598 21.84 20.96 -0.66
C PRO A 598 21.86 19.74 0.27
N LEU A 599 21.17 19.88 1.40
CA LEU A 599 20.92 18.83 2.37
C LEU A 599 19.47 18.39 2.28
N ALA A 600 19.23 17.08 2.17
CA ALA A 600 17.88 16.52 2.18
C ALA A 600 17.79 15.37 3.18
N VAL A 601 16.67 15.30 3.90
CA VAL A 601 16.38 14.21 4.84
C VAL A 601 15.17 13.41 4.34
N THR A 602 15.33 12.10 4.20
CA THR A 602 14.22 11.19 3.97
C THR A 602 13.84 10.53 5.30
N PRO A 603 12.64 10.80 5.84
CA PRO A 603 12.21 10.28 7.13
C PRO A 603 12.05 8.75 7.09
N SER A 604 12.79 8.04 7.94
CA SER A 604 12.78 6.58 8.04
C SER A 604 12.89 6.14 9.50
N THR A 605 11.76 5.73 10.07
CA THR A 605 11.59 5.28 11.45
C THR A 605 10.25 4.56 11.60
N ILE A 606 10.18 3.55 12.48
CA ILE A 606 8.89 2.92 12.81
C ILE A 606 7.96 3.90 13.53
N SER A 607 8.52 4.85 14.29
CA SER A 607 7.79 5.65 15.26
C SER A 607 6.97 6.77 14.64
N ASN A 608 7.20 7.10 13.36
CA ASN A 608 6.58 8.24 12.67
C ASN A 608 6.71 9.57 13.45
N ASN A 609 7.87 9.79 14.06
CA ASN A 609 8.14 10.91 14.97
C ASN A 609 9.03 12.01 14.34
N VAL A 610 9.15 12.05 13.01
CA VAL A 610 9.96 13.06 12.32
C VAL A 610 9.09 14.27 11.99
N PRO A 611 9.44 15.48 12.46
CA PRO A 611 8.67 16.68 12.15
C PRO A 611 8.63 17.00 10.65
N GLY A 612 7.50 17.51 10.17
CA GLY A 612 7.34 17.99 8.79
C GLY A 612 6.80 16.95 7.80
N THR A 613 6.61 15.70 8.22
CA THR A 613 5.96 14.65 7.42
C THR A 613 4.81 14.00 8.20
N GLU A 614 3.79 13.54 7.49
CA GLU A 614 2.72 12.70 8.06
C GLU A 614 3.12 11.22 8.13
N PHE A 615 4.10 10.81 7.32
CA PHE A 615 4.55 9.43 7.20
C PHE A 615 6.07 9.32 7.17
N SER A 616 6.60 8.30 7.83
CA SER A 616 7.98 7.88 7.71
C SER A 616 8.07 6.50 7.07
N LEU A 617 9.14 6.24 6.32
CA LEU A 617 9.49 4.88 5.94
C LEU A 617 9.62 4.03 7.22
N CYS A 618 9.24 2.76 7.19
CA CYS A 618 9.12 1.85 8.34
C CYS A 618 7.81 1.88 9.17
N CYS A 619 6.97 2.92 9.05
CA CYS A 619 5.79 2.99 9.91
C CYS A 619 4.69 1.98 9.53
N ASP A 620 4.47 1.71 8.23
CA ASP A 620 3.45 0.75 7.77
C ASP A 620 3.87 -0.70 8.05
N THR A 621 5.15 -1.03 7.91
CA THR A 621 5.66 -2.37 8.27
C THR A 621 5.47 -2.63 9.75
N GLY A 622 5.87 -1.68 10.61
CA GLY A 622 5.66 -1.79 12.04
C GLY A 622 4.18 -1.95 12.39
N LEU A 623 3.30 -1.17 11.76
CA LEU A 623 1.87 -1.24 11.98
C LEU A 623 1.26 -2.59 11.58
N ASN A 624 1.68 -3.16 10.46
CA ASN A 624 1.19 -4.47 10.03
C ASN A 624 1.71 -5.61 10.92
N GLU A 625 2.95 -5.54 11.42
CA GLU A 625 3.45 -6.52 12.39
C GLU A 625 2.64 -6.47 13.69
N ILE A 626 2.37 -5.26 14.23
CA ILE A 626 1.54 -5.12 15.43
C ILE A 626 0.13 -5.68 15.16
N THR A 627 -0.46 -5.36 14.01
CA THR A 627 -1.80 -5.82 13.64
C THR A 627 -1.86 -7.34 13.52
N GLU A 628 -0.85 -7.98 12.93
CA GLU A 628 -0.77 -9.43 12.81
C GLU A 628 -0.60 -10.11 14.17
N ILE A 629 0.21 -9.53 15.06
CA ILE A 629 0.37 -10.02 16.44
C ILE A 629 -0.95 -9.86 17.22
N CYS A 630 -1.64 -8.72 17.08
CA CYS A 630 -2.96 -8.51 17.67
C CYS A 630 -3.97 -9.55 17.17
N ASP A 631 -3.93 -9.94 15.90
CA ASP A 631 -4.80 -10.99 15.35
C ASP A 631 -4.49 -12.38 15.94
N ARG A 632 -3.20 -12.73 16.09
CA ARG A 632 -2.78 -13.99 16.72
C ARG A 632 -3.19 -14.04 18.20
N ILE A 633 -2.97 -12.94 18.93
CA ILE A 633 -3.38 -12.78 20.33
C ILE A 633 -4.90 -12.88 20.46
N ARG A 634 -5.65 -12.24 19.55
CA ARG A 634 -7.11 -12.33 19.52
C ARG A 634 -7.60 -13.76 19.32
N LYS A 635 -6.98 -14.55 18.45
CA LYS A 635 -7.31 -15.97 18.28
C LYS A 635 -7.08 -16.75 19.57
N SER A 636 -5.98 -16.49 20.28
CA SER A 636 -5.71 -17.07 21.60
C SER A 636 -6.76 -16.67 22.65
N ALA A 637 -7.16 -15.40 22.67
CA ALA A 637 -8.20 -14.89 23.57
C ALA A 637 -9.57 -15.54 23.30
N GLN A 638 -9.91 -15.79 22.02
CA GLN A 638 -11.16 -16.45 21.64
C GLN A 638 -11.25 -17.90 22.13
N GLY A 639 -10.14 -18.64 22.11
CA GLY A 639 -10.13 -20.04 22.56
C GLY A 639 -10.30 -20.18 24.08
N THR A 640 -9.69 -19.27 24.85
CA THR A 640 -9.69 -19.35 26.32
C THR A 640 -10.86 -18.62 26.98
N LYS A 641 -11.52 -17.68 26.27
CA LYS A 641 -12.61 -16.83 26.74
C LYS A 641 -12.24 -16.00 27.99
N ARG A 642 -12.98 -14.92 28.23
CA ARG A 642 -12.82 -14.00 29.39
C ARG A 642 -11.36 -13.61 29.64
N ARG A 643 -10.68 -13.13 28.60
CA ARG A 643 -9.26 -12.73 28.67
C ARG A 643 -9.01 -11.36 28.08
N VAL A 644 -8.24 -10.56 28.80
CA VAL A 644 -7.75 -9.24 28.41
C VAL A 644 -6.25 -9.31 28.14
N PHE A 645 -5.80 -8.69 27.06
CA PHE A 645 -4.38 -8.58 26.74
C PHE A 645 -3.95 -7.11 26.76
N VAL A 646 -2.90 -6.81 27.52
CA VAL A 646 -2.19 -5.53 27.50
C VAL A 646 -0.95 -5.70 26.62
N ILE A 647 -0.86 -4.93 25.54
CA ILE A 647 0.22 -5.02 24.57
C ILE A 647 1.01 -3.72 24.59
N GLU A 648 2.31 -3.81 24.86
CA GLU A 648 3.21 -2.67 24.75
C GLU A 648 3.78 -2.56 23.33
N THR A 649 3.67 -1.36 22.76
CA THR A 649 4.13 -0.98 21.42
C THR A 649 5.26 0.05 21.50
N MET A 650 6.16 0.01 20.52
CA MET A 650 7.22 1.02 20.38
C MET A 650 6.64 2.34 19.86
N GLY A 651 7.45 3.40 19.93
CA GLY A 651 7.07 4.71 19.40
C GLY A 651 7.82 5.87 20.06
N GLY A 652 8.64 5.59 21.06
CA GLY A 652 9.13 6.60 21.99
C GLY A 652 7.92 7.32 22.59
N TYR A 653 7.96 8.65 22.56
CA TYR A 653 6.84 9.51 22.97
C TYR A 653 5.75 9.67 21.91
N CYS A 654 5.91 9.11 20.71
CA CYS A 654 4.91 9.20 19.66
C CYS A 654 3.95 8.01 19.71
N GLY A 655 2.68 8.29 19.97
CA GLY A 655 1.58 7.34 20.06
C GLY A 655 1.06 6.82 18.72
N TYR A 656 1.61 7.25 17.58
CA TYR A 656 1.12 6.90 16.23
C TYR A 656 0.89 5.39 16.06
N LEU A 657 1.89 4.56 16.38
CA LEU A 657 1.78 3.11 16.26
C LEU A 657 0.70 2.52 17.18
N ALA A 658 0.61 2.98 18.42
CA ALA A 658 -0.38 2.51 19.39
C ALA A 658 -1.81 2.87 18.96
N THR A 659 -2.04 4.11 18.51
CA THR A 659 -3.35 4.59 18.07
C THR A 659 -3.79 3.90 16.79
N MET A 660 -2.91 3.85 15.78
CA MET A 660 -3.25 3.26 14.48
C MET A 660 -3.39 1.75 14.58
N ALA A 661 -2.56 1.07 15.36
CA ALA A 661 -2.72 -0.36 15.63
C ALA A 661 -3.94 -0.64 16.50
N GLY A 662 -4.31 0.26 17.41
CA GLY A 662 -5.55 0.19 18.17
C GLY A 662 -6.76 0.25 17.25
N LEU A 663 -6.76 1.14 16.26
CA LEU A 663 -7.82 1.25 15.27
C LEU A 663 -7.87 0.02 14.33
N ALA A 664 -6.73 -0.37 13.75
CA ALA A 664 -6.62 -1.52 12.83
C ALA A 664 -6.90 -2.86 13.53
N GLY A 665 -6.37 -3.01 14.74
CA GLY A 665 -6.60 -4.14 15.62
C GLY A 665 -8.03 -4.16 16.13
N GLY A 666 -8.68 -3.02 16.31
CA GLY A 666 -9.96 -2.91 17.00
C GLY A 666 -9.80 -3.19 18.50
N ALA A 667 -8.82 -2.53 19.09
CA ALA A 667 -8.58 -2.50 20.52
C ALA A 667 -9.69 -1.74 21.25
N ASP A 668 -9.80 -2.01 22.54
CA ASP A 668 -10.76 -1.37 23.44
C ASP A 668 -10.20 -0.06 23.99
N ALA A 669 -8.89 -0.03 24.29
CA ALA A 669 -8.18 1.17 24.72
C ALA A 669 -6.79 1.22 24.08
N ALA A 670 -6.29 2.44 23.84
CA ALA A 670 -4.94 2.72 23.37
C ALA A 670 -4.35 3.86 24.20
N TYR A 671 -3.44 3.55 25.10
CA TYR A 671 -2.78 4.53 25.96
C TYR A 671 -1.54 5.11 25.28
N ILE A 672 -1.51 6.42 25.13
CA ILE A 672 -0.46 7.17 24.44
C ILE A 672 0.07 8.31 25.31
N PHE A 673 1.19 8.93 24.92
CA PHE A 673 1.77 10.03 25.68
C PHE A 673 1.04 11.35 25.43
N GLU A 674 0.48 11.51 24.23
CA GLU A 674 -0.22 12.70 23.78
C GLU A 674 -1.57 12.91 24.51
N GLU A 675 -2.13 11.85 25.10
CA GLU A 675 -3.35 11.88 25.89
C GLU A 675 -3.03 11.41 27.32
N LYS A 676 -3.18 12.32 28.30
CA LYS A 676 -2.76 12.05 29.68
C LYS A 676 -3.66 10.99 30.32
N VAL A 677 -3.09 9.81 30.57
CA VAL A 677 -3.79 8.73 31.26
C VAL A 677 -3.94 9.04 32.75
N SER A 678 -5.18 9.04 33.24
CA SER A 678 -5.50 9.14 34.67
C SER A 678 -6.05 7.84 35.24
N ILE A 679 -5.97 7.66 36.56
CA ILE A 679 -6.55 6.47 37.23
C ILE A 679 -8.07 6.35 37.00
N LYS A 680 -8.78 7.49 36.85
CA LYS A 680 -10.22 7.51 36.61
C LYS A 680 -10.56 6.93 35.24
N GLU A 681 -9.75 7.22 34.22
CA GLU A 681 -9.91 6.63 32.87
C GLU A 681 -9.65 5.14 32.89
N LEU A 682 -8.56 4.70 33.54
CA LEU A 682 -8.25 3.27 33.70
C LEU A 682 -9.41 2.51 34.38
N GLN A 683 -10.01 3.13 35.41
CA GLN A 683 -11.17 2.57 36.11
C GLN A 683 -12.41 2.52 35.20
N GLN A 684 -12.66 3.55 34.41
CA GLN A 684 -13.77 3.60 33.47
C GLN A 684 -13.64 2.54 32.37
N ASP A 685 -12.43 2.36 31.84
CA ASP A 685 -12.12 1.32 30.86
C ASP A 685 -12.32 -0.08 31.45
N LEU A 686 -11.99 -0.26 32.72
CA LEU A 686 -12.22 -1.51 33.44
C LEU A 686 -13.71 -1.83 33.57
N TYR A 687 -14.53 -0.86 33.99
CA TYR A 687 -15.99 -1.03 34.03
C TYR A 687 -16.58 -1.29 32.64
N HIS A 688 -16.05 -0.63 31.61
CA HIS A 688 -16.46 -0.90 30.23
C HIS A 688 -16.14 -2.34 29.83
N MET A 689 -14.93 -2.83 30.14
CA MET A 689 -14.53 -4.21 29.87
C MET A 689 -15.36 -5.22 30.65
N ALA A 690 -15.65 -4.97 31.93
CA ALA A 690 -16.54 -5.82 32.72
C ALA A 690 -17.94 -5.93 32.09
N SER A 691 -18.56 -4.81 31.74
CA SER A 691 -19.86 -4.80 31.06
C SER A 691 -19.82 -5.50 29.69
N LYS A 692 -18.71 -5.37 28.96
CA LYS A 692 -18.52 -6.02 27.67
C LYS A 692 -18.44 -7.55 27.78
N MET A 693 -17.80 -8.06 28.85
CA MET A 693 -17.70 -9.50 29.12
C MET A 693 -19.07 -10.12 29.46
N ASP A 694 -19.92 -9.35 30.14
CA ASP A 694 -21.29 -9.73 30.49
C ASP A 694 -22.21 -9.79 29.25
N LYS A 695 -22.11 -8.79 28.37
CA LYS A 695 -22.87 -8.69 27.09
C LYS A 695 -22.42 -9.67 25.99
N GLY A 696 -21.61 -10.67 26.32
CA GLY A 696 -21.24 -11.79 25.46
C GLY A 696 -19.93 -11.65 24.67
N VAL A 697 -19.27 -10.48 24.63
CA VAL A 697 -17.95 -10.33 23.99
C VAL A 697 -16.85 -10.58 25.01
N GLN A 698 -16.52 -11.85 25.22
CA GLN A 698 -15.63 -12.29 26.29
C GLN A 698 -14.13 -12.11 26.00
N ARG A 699 -13.70 -10.94 25.51
CA ARG A 699 -12.29 -10.60 25.31
C ARG A 699 -12.01 -9.10 25.37
N GLY A 700 -10.80 -8.74 25.80
CA GLY A 700 -10.29 -7.36 25.79
C GLY A 700 -8.92 -7.25 25.13
N LEU A 701 -8.68 -6.14 24.46
CA LEU A 701 -7.38 -5.81 23.87
C LEU A 701 -7.04 -4.36 24.21
N ILE A 702 -5.92 -4.15 24.88
CA ILE A 702 -5.41 -2.84 25.29
C ILE A 702 -4.04 -2.69 24.64
N LEU A 703 -3.81 -1.56 23.97
CA LEU A 703 -2.49 -1.18 23.51
C LEU A 703 -1.95 -0.06 24.40
N ARG A 704 -0.65 -0.09 24.67
CA ARG A 704 0.07 0.95 25.41
C ARG A 704 1.31 1.32 24.61
N ASN A 705 1.56 2.60 24.43
CA ASN A 705 2.85 3.08 23.97
C ASN A 705 3.90 2.96 25.10
N GLU A 706 5.12 2.56 24.76
CA GLU A 706 6.23 2.31 25.71
C GLU A 706 6.50 3.49 26.68
N LYS A 707 6.33 4.74 26.23
CA LYS A 707 6.51 5.96 27.02
C LYS A 707 5.21 6.75 27.23
N ALA A 708 4.06 6.08 27.24
CA ALA A 708 2.78 6.73 27.50
C ALA A 708 2.74 7.44 28.87
N SER A 709 3.31 6.79 29.90
CA SER A 709 3.43 7.33 31.26
C SER A 709 4.58 6.64 31.97
N ASP A 710 5.35 7.39 32.75
CA ASP A 710 6.46 6.86 33.55
C ASP A 710 5.97 6.03 34.76
N ASN A 711 4.81 6.41 35.32
CA ASN A 711 4.23 5.75 36.49
C ASN A 711 3.30 4.60 36.11
N TYR A 712 2.43 4.81 35.11
CA TYR A 712 1.50 3.80 34.64
C TYR A 712 2.17 2.92 33.57
N ASN A 713 3.13 2.11 34.03
CA ASN A 713 3.83 1.14 33.20
C ASN A 713 2.95 -0.07 32.85
N THR A 714 3.42 -0.89 31.90
CA THR A 714 2.68 -2.07 31.43
C THR A 714 2.39 -3.06 32.57
N ASP A 715 3.33 -3.24 33.50
CA ASP A 715 3.16 -4.11 34.66
C ASP A 715 2.08 -3.58 35.62
N PHE A 716 2.01 -2.27 35.83
CA PHE A 716 1.01 -1.64 36.68
C PHE A 716 -0.39 -1.84 36.09
N ILE A 717 -0.56 -1.56 34.80
CA ILE A 717 -1.83 -1.78 34.10
C ILE A 717 -2.20 -3.27 34.15
N HIS A 718 -1.25 -4.16 33.90
CA HIS A 718 -1.48 -5.60 33.99
C HIS A 718 -1.96 -6.04 35.39
N ARG A 719 -1.30 -5.56 36.45
CA ARG A 719 -1.67 -5.87 37.84
C ARG A 719 -3.04 -5.31 38.21
N LEU A 720 -3.30 -4.03 37.88
CA LEU A 720 -4.60 -3.39 38.12
C LEU A 720 -5.74 -4.16 37.47
N PHE A 721 -5.60 -4.46 36.16
CA PHE A 721 -6.61 -5.23 35.42
C PHE A 721 -6.74 -6.67 35.90
N SER A 722 -5.67 -7.27 36.42
CA SER A 722 -5.73 -8.63 36.99
C SER A 722 -6.45 -8.68 38.33
N GLU A 723 -6.25 -7.66 39.17
CA GLU A 723 -6.80 -7.58 40.52
C GLU A 723 -8.29 -7.22 40.50
N GLU A 724 -8.62 -6.11 39.82
CA GLU A 724 -10.00 -5.63 39.68
C GLU A 724 -10.83 -6.51 38.73
N GLY A 725 -10.16 -7.25 37.85
CA GLY A 725 -10.77 -8.24 36.97
C GLY A 725 -11.05 -9.60 37.63
N LYS A 726 -10.70 -9.78 38.92
CA LYS A 726 -10.93 -11.05 39.64
C LYS A 726 -12.39 -11.49 39.51
N CYS A 727 -12.57 -12.79 39.26
CA CYS A 727 -13.86 -13.43 38.97
C CYS A 727 -14.54 -13.07 37.63
N LEU A 728 -14.10 -12.00 36.93
CA LEU A 728 -14.67 -11.56 35.65
C LEU A 728 -13.80 -11.98 34.45
N PHE A 729 -12.50 -11.70 34.49
CA PHE A 729 -11.57 -12.03 33.41
C PHE A 729 -10.13 -12.18 33.89
N SER A 730 -9.30 -12.87 33.09
CA SER A 730 -7.85 -12.96 33.30
C SER A 730 -7.10 -11.95 32.43
N CYS A 731 -5.99 -11.40 32.92
CA CYS A 731 -5.15 -10.47 32.15
C CYS A 731 -3.78 -11.07 31.83
N ARG A 732 -3.28 -10.79 30.62
CA ARG A 732 -1.94 -11.15 30.14
C ARG A 732 -1.27 -9.92 29.53
N MET A 733 0.05 -9.83 29.69
CA MET A 733 0.84 -8.78 29.06
C MET A 733 1.76 -9.36 27.99
N ASN A 734 2.00 -8.59 26.93
CA ASN A 734 3.02 -8.90 25.92
C ASN A 734 3.76 -7.62 25.55
N VAL A 735 5.08 -7.63 25.69
CA VAL A 735 5.95 -6.55 25.21
C VAL A 735 6.49 -6.96 23.86
N LEU A 736 6.09 -6.24 22.79
CA LEU A 736 6.46 -6.62 21.43
C LEU A 736 7.95 -6.40 21.14
N GLY A 737 8.54 -5.35 21.73
CA GLY A 737 9.96 -5.02 21.56
C GLY A 737 10.40 -4.91 20.10
N ARG A 738 11.62 -5.33 19.79
CA ARG A 738 12.22 -5.16 18.46
C ARG A 738 11.62 -6.04 17.36
N LEU A 739 10.67 -6.93 17.68
CA LEU A 739 9.96 -7.71 16.66
C LEU A 739 9.25 -6.81 15.64
N MET A 740 8.88 -5.59 16.04
CA MET A 740 8.31 -4.57 15.16
C MET A 740 9.28 -4.05 14.09
N THR A 741 10.59 -4.24 14.28
CA THR A 741 11.66 -3.81 13.34
C THR A 741 12.25 -4.94 12.52
N SER A 742 11.98 -6.21 12.87
CA SER A 742 12.72 -7.38 12.38
C SER A 742 12.07 -8.10 11.18
N SER A 743 10.96 -7.62 10.65
CA SER A 743 10.40 -8.19 9.43
C SER A 743 11.16 -7.67 8.20
N LEU A 744 11.33 -8.54 7.19
CA LEU A 744 11.74 -8.15 5.83
C LEU A 744 10.93 -6.90 5.40
N SER A 745 11.40 -6.12 4.41
CA SER A 745 10.69 -4.96 3.83
C SER A 745 9.34 -5.30 3.17
N LYS A 746 8.77 -6.48 3.46
CA LYS A 746 7.57 -7.12 2.93
C LYS A 746 6.34 -6.21 2.87
N LYS A 747 6.21 -5.24 3.78
CA LYS A 747 4.91 -4.58 4.01
C LYS A 747 4.90 -3.07 3.70
N GLU A 748 6.05 -2.42 3.61
CA GLU A 748 6.16 -0.97 3.37
C GLU A 748 6.05 -0.51 1.93
N ARG A 749 6.18 -1.45 1.02
CA ARG A 749 6.53 -1.22 -0.38
C ARG A 749 5.44 -0.46 -1.17
N ASN A 750 4.27 -0.20 -0.57
CA ASN A 750 3.05 0.22 -1.25
C ASN A 750 2.60 1.67 -1.02
N ASN A 751 3.25 2.43 -0.12
CA ASN A 751 2.85 3.81 0.20
C ASN A 751 3.82 4.84 -0.39
#